data_AF-A0A2T6GAA3-F1
#
_entry.id   AF-A0A2T6GAA3-F1
#
_cell.length_a   1.000
_cell.length_b   1.000
_cell.length_c   1.000
_cell.angle_alpha   90.00
_cell.angle_beta   90.00
_cell.angle_gamma   90.00
#
_symmetry.space_group_name_H-M   'P 1'
#
loop_
_entity.id
_entity.type
_entity.pdbx_description
1 polymer ?
#
loop_
_entity_poly.entity_id
_entity_poly.type
_entity_poly.pdbx_seq_one_letter_code
_entity_poly.pdbx_strand_id
1 'polypeptide(L)'
;MTGRNSNTPGQAPKEKKPTSSAKSSAKSSAKPKKKKKITIGKVLAWTFVTGALAAICGMGVYIFVLVNGDKIVENNMDKLNFSEASIIYDAAGQEAGILKVENRENVDPTEIPDLLKQAFIATEDQRFEQHQGVDLFSVGRALVKDVVARSMVEGGSTITQQLAKNVFLSSDKTFFRKATEMSIALALEKKKTKDQIITYYLNRIYFGNRAYGVKAASKVYFGVSNLKDLKLWQIATLAAMPKAPNTYNPISNPDKSKDRRAVVLKLMQEQGYITEAQRAEAAAADFAPPANAGKSQYQTYIDYVLKEAQDMYKFDEDDLLRGGYKIYTTLDPNAQQIMEQTYANDKLFQKDGPEQKMQSSMVILNNEDGGIVAMIGGRDYVTRGLNRAVAQPRQPGSSFKTLVAYAPAIESGKYNPYSRLPDVQKSYNGYSPRNYDGVYRGEVSMFDAVKKSMNLPAVDLLSQIGVKTGIDFVKKLGIDLDEKNDRNLAIALGGLNKGVTTLQMARAYSAFPNNGNLPTAHAITKIVGDDGKVTPFKGETKSVMSAKTAWYMTQLMQGVVEPGGTGAAAKFDRPLAGKTGSTQLDIKGLEKYNRDLWFVGYTPEWTAAVWMGFDKTDSKHYVSMSSGSAGVIFKEVMQKALAKRPMTSFKRPDGIPDLTAPPKGISDLNAEHIVMGGNSKVQLKWSGVGDNITYQIFRKDSKMADFPAEPTQSTTMTEFSEFISQPDTYDYVVVPYNAENNTTGARSNVATVKVDTLGGNPLDPLHPGTDPNGKLDPNSPGGKPGTNPPGTGQPGNGGPGTGLPDQGQRPDQEGGNGTDGRPGTEQGTKPGTGQGGGTRPGGETSQPGGNNGAGTGTGRPGMDSGTGTDTRTGTNGTSPTGGTNSGTQTNGGKGHGTSGTSGGKNGTGTGNSTDAGAGGSSRGGSGAAGGTTGSGTSTGTTDGAGTDTAPTGSTTQTGR
;
A
#
# COMPACT_ATOMS: atom_id res chain seq x y z
N MET A 1 -38.31 6.52 -22.10
CA MET A 1 -38.66 6.85 -23.51
C MET A 1 -37.50 7.60 -24.17
N THR A 2 -37.58 7.84 -25.48
CA THR A 2 -36.45 8.02 -26.43
C THR A 2 -35.79 9.41 -26.53
N GLY A 3 -34.49 9.45 -26.88
CA GLY A 3 -33.71 10.62 -27.34
C GLY A 3 -32.35 10.74 -26.61
N ARG A 4 -31.15 10.46 -27.18
CA ARG A 4 -30.42 11.00 -28.36
C ARG A 4 -30.28 12.54 -28.34
N ASN A 5 -29.12 13.18 -28.58
CA ASN A 5 -27.73 12.73 -28.82
C ASN A 5 -26.76 13.91 -28.51
N SER A 6 -25.67 13.76 -27.74
CA SER A 6 -24.25 13.53 -28.16
C SER A 6 -23.44 14.72 -28.75
N ASN A 7 -22.28 14.99 -28.12
CA ASN A 7 -20.99 15.47 -28.65
C ASN A 7 -20.69 16.98 -28.89
N THR A 8 -19.64 17.46 -28.21
CA THR A 8 -18.69 18.53 -28.62
C THR A 8 -17.60 17.94 -29.54
N PRO A 9 -16.94 18.70 -30.45
CA PRO A 9 -15.84 19.65 -30.15
C PRO A 9 -15.95 20.98 -30.95
N GLY A 10 -14.99 21.94 -30.95
CA GLY A 10 -13.78 22.13 -30.14
C GLY A 10 -12.58 22.74 -30.90
N GLN A 11 -11.66 23.41 -30.17
CA GLN A 11 -10.37 24.02 -30.60
C GLN A 11 -10.39 25.24 -31.57
N ALA A 12 -9.30 26.01 -31.51
CA ALA A 12 -8.90 27.11 -32.39
C ALA A 12 -7.37 27.06 -32.60
N PRO A 13 -6.79 27.72 -33.63
CA PRO A 13 -5.95 28.88 -33.30
C PRO A 13 -5.95 30.02 -34.36
N LYS A 14 -5.08 31.01 -34.09
CA LYS A 14 -4.67 32.16 -34.92
C LYS A 14 -3.80 31.70 -36.13
N GLU A 15 -3.25 32.53 -37.04
CA GLU A 15 -3.13 34.00 -37.21
C GLU A 15 -2.68 34.29 -38.67
N LYS A 16 -3.01 35.47 -39.24
CA LYS A 16 -2.06 36.29 -40.06
C LYS A 16 -2.67 37.60 -40.61
N LYS A 17 -1.79 38.60 -40.75
CA LYS A 17 -1.89 39.89 -41.46
C LYS A 17 -0.86 39.84 -42.65
N PRO A 18 -0.73 40.81 -43.60
CA PRO A 18 -0.92 42.26 -43.38
C PRO A 18 -1.44 43.15 -44.55
N THR A 19 -1.71 44.41 -44.18
CA THR A 19 -1.60 45.70 -44.92
C THR A 19 -1.58 45.79 -46.46
N SER A 20 -2.42 46.70 -46.99
CA SER A 20 -1.97 47.89 -47.74
C SER A 20 -2.93 49.07 -47.47
N SER A 21 -2.62 50.30 -47.92
CA SER A 21 -3.26 51.54 -47.43
C SER A 21 -3.56 52.59 -48.51
N ALA A 22 -4.68 53.33 -48.37
CA ALA A 22 -4.88 54.64 -49.00
C ALA A 22 -5.96 55.52 -48.30
N LYS A 23 -5.55 56.75 -47.96
CA LYS A 23 -6.27 58.06 -48.01
C LYS A 23 -7.81 58.04 -48.20
N SER A 24 -8.64 58.56 -47.29
CA SER A 24 -8.93 60.00 -46.98
C SER A 24 -9.54 60.79 -48.16
N SER A 25 -10.61 61.60 -48.04
CA SER A 25 -11.48 61.94 -46.88
C SER A 25 -12.64 62.85 -47.29
N ALA A 26 -13.84 62.69 -46.70
CA ALA A 26 -14.89 63.73 -46.61
C ALA A 26 -15.90 63.41 -45.48
N LYS A 27 -16.60 64.43 -44.95
CA LYS A 27 -17.70 64.28 -43.98
C LYS A 27 -19.00 64.86 -44.54
N SER A 28 -20.13 64.20 -44.30
CA SER A 28 -21.45 64.83 -44.18
C SER A 28 -22.25 64.12 -43.06
N SER A 29 -23.38 64.68 -42.63
CA SER A 29 -23.97 64.41 -41.30
C SER A 29 -25.41 63.89 -41.34
N ALA A 30 -25.77 63.09 -40.32
CA ALA A 30 -27.12 62.56 -40.09
C ALA A 30 -27.55 62.75 -38.62
N LYS A 31 -28.88 62.79 -38.38
CA LYS A 31 -29.48 63.33 -37.14
C LYS A 31 -29.58 62.33 -35.97
N PRO A 32 -29.57 62.78 -34.70
CA PRO A 32 -29.64 61.93 -33.51
C PRO A 32 -31.07 61.52 -33.11
N LYS A 33 -31.22 60.32 -32.50
CA LYS A 33 -32.48 59.87 -31.86
C LYS A 33 -32.62 60.47 -30.45
N LYS A 34 -33.82 60.98 -30.10
CA LYS A 34 -34.10 61.57 -28.78
C LYS A 34 -34.07 60.52 -27.66
N LYS A 35 -33.28 60.74 -26.61
CA LYS A 35 -33.38 59.98 -25.34
C LYS A 35 -34.56 60.52 -24.51
N LYS A 36 -35.45 59.65 -24.01
CA LYS A 36 -36.46 60.04 -23.01
C LYS A 36 -35.76 60.36 -21.69
N LYS A 37 -35.92 61.57 -21.15
CA LYS A 37 -35.49 61.90 -19.79
C LYS A 37 -36.41 61.20 -18.79
N ILE A 38 -35.86 60.39 -17.89
CA ILE A 38 -36.58 59.90 -16.72
C ILE A 38 -36.55 61.03 -15.68
N THR A 39 -37.72 61.50 -15.24
CA THR A 39 -37.82 62.52 -14.19
C THR A 39 -37.56 61.91 -12.81
N ILE A 40 -36.84 62.65 -11.96
CA ILE A 40 -36.38 62.20 -10.64
C ILE A 40 -37.54 61.69 -9.76
N GLY A 41 -38.70 62.36 -9.81
CA GLY A 41 -39.91 61.91 -9.10
C GLY A 41 -40.40 60.50 -9.48
N LYS A 42 -40.15 60.04 -10.72
CA LYS A 42 -40.46 58.64 -11.09
C LYS A 42 -39.44 57.65 -10.54
N VAL A 43 -38.18 58.04 -10.39
CA VAL A 43 -37.17 57.20 -9.70
C VAL A 43 -37.53 57.07 -8.22
N LEU A 44 -37.87 58.19 -7.56
CA LEU A 44 -38.30 58.21 -6.16
C LEU A 44 -39.61 57.43 -5.92
N ALA A 45 -40.58 57.53 -6.83
CA ALA A 45 -41.81 56.73 -6.74
C ALA A 45 -41.52 55.22 -6.89
N TRP A 46 -40.66 54.82 -7.83
CA TRP A 46 -40.29 53.41 -8.00
C TRP A 46 -39.43 52.88 -6.84
N THR A 47 -38.52 53.67 -6.25
CA THR A 47 -37.79 53.23 -5.05
C THR A 47 -38.69 53.16 -3.82
N PHE A 48 -39.65 54.08 -3.66
CA PHE A 48 -40.64 54.00 -2.59
C PHE A 48 -41.56 52.77 -2.74
N VAL A 49 -42.11 52.52 -3.94
CA VAL A 49 -42.93 51.32 -4.22
C VAL A 49 -42.13 50.03 -4.06
N THR A 50 -40.86 50.01 -4.49
CA THR A 50 -39.98 48.84 -4.29
C THR A 50 -39.66 48.63 -2.81
N GLY A 51 -39.43 49.71 -2.05
CA GLY A 51 -39.22 49.66 -0.60
C GLY A 51 -40.46 49.20 0.16
N ALA A 52 -41.65 49.66 -0.24
CA ALA A 52 -42.92 49.23 0.31
C ALA A 52 -43.21 47.75 -0.01
N LEU A 53 -42.95 47.29 -1.24
CA LEU A 53 -43.05 45.88 -1.62
C LEU A 53 -42.04 45.02 -0.84
N ALA A 54 -40.80 45.48 -0.68
CA ALA A 54 -39.80 44.79 0.13
C ALA A 54 -40.21 44.72 1.62
N ALA A 55 -40.80 45.77 2.17
CA ALA A 55 -41.35 45.79 3.52
C ALA A 55 -42.57 44.87 3.69
N ILE A 56 -43.48 44.83 2.71
CA ILE A 56 -44.65 43.92 2.71
C ILE A 56 -44.22 42.46 2.56
N CYS A 57 -43.27 42.16 1.67
CA CYS A 57 -42.70 40.81 1.55
C CYS A 57 -41.92 40.43 2.82
N GLY A 58 -41.17 41.36 3.42
CA GLY A 58 -40.50 41.17 4.69
C GLY A 58 -41.48 40.90 5.83
N MET A 59 -42.59 41.64 5.90
CA MET A 59 -43.67 41.43 6.88
C MET A 59 -44.36 40.08 6.67
N GLY A 60 -44.64 39.69 5.42
CA GLY A 60 -45.21 38.39 5.07
C GLY A 60 -44.29 37.23 5.46
N VAL A 61 -42.99 37.35 5.19
CA VAL A 61 -41.98 36.39 5.65
C VAL A 61 -41.88 36.37 7.17
N TYR A 62 -41.93 37.52 7.85
CA TYR A 62 -41.88 37.64 9.31
C TYR A 62 -43.09 36.99 10.00
N ILE A 63 -44.30 37.20 9.47
CA ILE A 63 -45.53 36.57 9.96
C ILE A 63 -45.52 35.06 9.69
N PHE A 64 -45.09 34.63 8.50
CA PHE A 64 -44.91 33.21 8.17
C PHE A 64 -43.88 32.54 9.10
N VAL A 65 -42.77 33.20 9.37
CA VAL A 65 -41.76 32.80 10.36
C VAL A 65 -42.43 32.61 11.72
N LEU A 66 -43.06 33.64 12.29
CA LEU A 66 -43.67 33.56 13.62
C LEU A 66 -44.70 32.42 13.76
N VAL A 67 -45.68 32.35 12.84
CA VAL A 67 -46.78 31.37 12.92
C VAL A 67 -46.28 29.94 12.72
N ASN A 68 -45.34 29.71 11.80
CA ASN A 68 -44.87 28.37 11.47
C ASN A 68 -43.86 27.84 12.50
N GLY A 69 -43.05 28.72 13.11
CA GLY A 69 -42.11 28.33 14.17
C GLY A 69 -42.80 27.81 15.43
N ASP A 70 -43.78 28.55 15.95
CA ASP A 70 -44.52 28.14 17.15
C ASP A 70 -45.29 26.82 16.93
N LYS A 71 -45.91 26.66 15.75
CA LYS A 71 -46.62 25.43 15.38
C LYS A 71 -45.68 24.23 15.23
N ILE A 72 -44.47 24.40 14.67
CA ILE A 72 -43.49 23.31 14.59
C ILE A 72 -43.04 22.89 15.99
N VAL A 73 -42.71 23.84 16.86
CA VAL A 73 -42.26 23.56 18.23
C VAL A 73 -43.33 22.83 19.04
N GLU A 74 -44.60 23.21 18.94
CA GLU A 74 -45.70 22.54 19.66
C GLU A 74 -45.94 21.11 19.16
N ASN A 75 -46.04 20.89 17.85
CA ASN A 75 -46.36 19.59 17.27
C ASN A 75 -45.15 18.62 17.21
N ASN A 76 -43.98 19.03 17.71
CA ASN A 76 -42.73 18.25 17.68
C ASN A 76 -41.93 18.35 19.00
N MET A 77 -42.57 18.77 20.11
CA MET A 77 -41.90 18.95 21.41
C MET A 77 -41.33 17.61 21.95
N ASP A 78 -41.93 16.50 21.54
CA ASP A 78 -41.48 15.12 21.76
C ASP A 78 -40.10 14.84 21.16
N LYS A 79 -39.71 15.50 20.05
CA LYS A 79 -38.40 15.33 19.39
C LYS A 79 -37.21 15.88 20.19
N LEU A 80 -37.47 16.58 21.31
CA LEU A 80 -36.46 16.84 22.34
C LEU A 80 -35.98 15.54 23.00
N ASN A 81 -36.84 14.51 23.06
CA ASN A 81 -36.45 13.14 23.37
C ASN A 81 -35.78 12.49 22.13
N PHE A 82 -35.13 11.35 22.30
CA PHE A 82 -34.26 10.77 21.26
C PHE A 82 -35.00 9.78 20.34
N SER A 83 -34.63 9.79 19.07
CA SER A 83 -35.18 8.96 17.99
C SER A 83 -34.54 7.56 17.93
N GLU A 84 -35.02 6.74 16.98
CA GLU A 84 -34.62 5.33 16.84
C GLU A 84 -33.15 5.15 16.42
N ALA A 85 -32.56 4.06 16.90
CA ALA A 85 -31.17 3.70 16.60
C ALA A 85 -31.10 2.92 15.28
N SER A 86 -30.11 3.23 14.45
CA SER A 86 -29.85 2.51 13.21
C SER A 86 -29.23 1.14 13.50
N ILE A 87 -29.42 0.17 12.60
CA ILE A 87 -28.98 -1.21 12.76
C ILE A 87 -28.02 -1.59 11.63
N ILE A 88 -26.92 -2.24 11.98
CA ILE A 88 -25.94 -2.80 11.05
C ILE A 88 -26.17 -4.31 10.92
N TYR A 89 -26.30 -4.76 9.67
CA TYR A 89 -26.46 -6.15 9.29
C TYR A 89 -25.17 -6.69 8.63
N ASP A 90 -24.80 -7.93 8.94
CA ASP A 90 -23.65 -8.62 8.34
C ASP A 90 -23.91 -9.11 6.90
N ALA A 91 -22.93 -9.81 6.31
CA ALA A 91 -23.05 -10.40 4.99
C ALA A 91 -24.10 -11.52 4.88
N ALA A 92 -24.58 -12.07 6.00
CA ALA A 92 -25.68 -13.04 6.05
C ALA A 92 -27.05 -12.38 6.30
N GLY A 93 -27.10 -11.05 6.50
CA GLY A 93 -28.31 -10.31 6.83
C GLY A 93 -28.75 -10.42 8.29
N GLN A 94 -27.86 -10.83 9.19
CA GLN A 94 -28.11 -10.89 10.64
C GLN A 94 -27.63 -9.61 11.33
N GLU A 95 -28.23 -9.25 12.47
CA GLU A 95 -27.87 -8.03 13.20
C GLU A 95 -26.49 -8.16 13.87
N ALA A 96 -25.54 -7.37 13.39
CA ALA A 96 -24.14 -7.39 13.84
C ALA A 96 -23.80 -6.24 14.80
N GLY A 97 -24.60 -5.16 14.82
CA GLY A 97 -24.40 -4.05 15.74
C GLY A 97 -25.51 -3.00 15.68
N ILE A 98 -25.69 -2.27 16.76
CA ILE A 98 -26.68 -1.19 16.86
C ILE A 98 -25.94 0.15 16.95
N LEU A 99 -26.15 1.00 15.95
CA LEU A 99 -25.71 2.39 15.92
C LEU A 99 -26.65 3.25 16.78
N LYS A 100 -26.41 3.19 18.09
CA LYS A 100 -27.07 4.03 19.10
C LYS A 100 -26.13 5.09 19.65
N VAL A 101 -26.70 6.22 20.02
CA VAL A 101 -26.11 7.16 21.00
C VAL A 101 -25.75 6.39 22.29
N GLU A 102 -24.49 6.49 22.70
CA GLU A 102 -23.99 5.94 23.97
C GLU A 102 -24.30 6.89 25.14
N ASN A 103 -24.50 6.35 26.35
CA ASN A 103 -24.74 7.11 27.59
C ASN A 103 -25.86 8.18 27.48
N ARG A 104 -27.08 7.73 27.19
CA ARG A 104 -28.32 8.53 27.00
C ARG A 104 -28.84 9.25 28.26
N GLU A 105 -27.96 9.62 29.18
CA GLU A 105 -28.29 10.40 30.39
C GLU A 105 -28.43 11.88 30.03
N ASN A 106 -29.66 12.38 29.98
CA ASN A 106 -29.90 13.82 30.05
C ASN A 106 -29.33 14.36 31.37
N VAL A 107 -28.69 15.51 31.30
CA VAL A 107 -28.11 16.22 32.45
C VAL A 107 -29.11 17.23 32.99
N ASP A 108 -29.32 17.26 34.31
CA ASP A 108 -30.10 18.32 34.94
C ASP A 108 -29.32 19.65 34.96
N PRO A 109 -29.97 20.82 34.81
CA PRO A 109 -29.26 22.11 34.75
C PRO A 109 -28.34 22.37 35.95
N THR A 110 -28.68 21.82 37.11
CA THR A 110 -27.95 21.93 38.38
C THR A 110 -26.73 20.99 38.49
N GLU A 111 -26.58 20.00 37.60
CA GLU A 111 -25.35 19.21 37.46
C GLU A 111 -24.30 19.95 36.61
N ILE A 112 -24.71 20.81 35.68
CA ILE A 112 -23.82 21.51 34.72
C ILE A 112 -23.12 22.70 35.42
N PRO A 113 -21.77 22.72 35.50
CA PRO A 113 -21.04 23.86 36.07
C PRO A 113 -21.24 25.15 35.25
N ASP A 114 -21.32 26.30 35.91
CA ASP A 114 -21.44 27.58 35.21
C ASP A 114 -20.23 27.88 34.32
N LEU A 115 -19.02 27.49 34.73
CA LEU A 115 -17.81 27.58 33.91
C LEU A 115 -17.89 26.73 32.63
N LEU A 116 -18.64 25.62 32.65
CA LEU A 116 -18.92 24.80 31.48
C LEU A 116 -19.92 25.51 30.56
N LYS A 117 -21.02 26.07 31.09
CA LYS A 117 -21.96 26.91 30.30
C LYS A 117 -21.25 28.09 29.65
N GLN A 118 -20.44 28.82 30.43
CA GLN A 118 -19.62 29.96 29.97
C GLN A 118 -18.64 29.60 28.86
N ALA A 119 -18.04 28.40 28.86
CA ALA A 119 -17.11 27.99 27.80
C ALA A 119 -17.78 27.88 26.42
N PHE A 120 -19.03 27.40 26.37
CA PHE A 120 -19.80 27.32 25.12
C PHE A 120 -20.32 28.68 24.69
N ILE A 121 -20.86 29.48 25.63
CA ILE A 121 -21.25 30.89 25.38
C ILE A 121 -20.06 31.66 24.79
N ALA A 122 -18.89 31.60 25.42
CA ALA A 122 -17.69 32.30 24.97
C ALA A 122 -17.19 31.89 23.57
N THR A 123 -17.53 30.68 23.11
CA THR A 123 -16.99 30.08 21.88
C THR A 123 -17.95 30.13 20.70
N GLU A 124 -19.23 29.90 20.95
CA GLU A 124 -20.26 29.76 19.92
C GLU A 124 -21.23 30.96 19.87
N ASP A 125 -21.46 31.64 21.01
CA ASP A 125 -22.50 32.67 21.13
C ASP A 125 -22.24 33.67 22.28
N GLN A 126 -21.25 34.55 22.11
CA GLN A 126 -20.80 35.52 23.13
C GLN A 126 -21.92 36.42 23.70
N ARG A 127 -23.06 36.53 23.01
CA ARG A 127 -24.20 37.36 23.41
C ARG A 127 -25.47 36.56 23.66
N PHE A 128 -25.33 35.27 23.95
CA PHE A 128 -26.44 34.35 24.22
C PHE A 128 -27.50 34.95 25.15
N GLU A 129 -27.09 35.55 26.29
CA GLU A 129 -28.01 36.15 27.28
C GLU A 129 -28.71 37.46 26.82
N GLN A 130 -28.27 38.06 25.72
CA GLN A 130 -28.61 39.45 25.34
C GLN A 130 -29.56 39.53 24.12
N HIS A 131 -29.74 38.43 23.38
CA HIS A 131 -30.65 38.35 22.24
C HIS A 131 -31.84 37.42 22.53
N GLN A 132 -32.91 37.49 21.74
CA GLN A 132 -34.03 36.53 21.76
C GLN A 132 -33.94 35.64 20.52
N GLY A 133 -33.32 34.47 20.64
CA GLY A 133 -33.19 33.46 19.57
C GLY A 133 -32.19 33.80 18.45
N VAL A 134 -32.14 35.05 18.00
CA VAL A 134 -31.34 35.50 16.84
C VAL A 134 -30.57 36.78 17.17
N ASP A 135 -29.24 36.73 17.11
CA ASP A 135 -28.39 37.91 17.25
C ASP A 135 -28.34 38.71 15.92
N LEU A 136 -29.28 39.62 15.75
CA LEU A 136 -29.38 40.52 14.59
C LEU A 136 -28.11 41.37 14.37
N PHE A 137 -27.43 41.76 15.45
CA PHE A 137 -26.18 42.53 15.35
C PHE A 137 -25.02 41.65 14.83
N SER A 138 -24.94 40.37 15.24
CA SER A 138 -23.94 39.43 14.70
C SER A 138 -24.22 39.05 13.25
N VAL A 139 -25.50 38.89 12.87
CA VAL A 139 -25.90 38.71 11.47
C VAL A 139 -25.47 39.92 10.62
N GLY A 140 -25.72 41.15 11.08
CA GLY A 140 -25.26 42.37 10.41
C GLY A 140 -23.74 42.46 10.31
N ARG A 141 -23.02 42.14 11.40
CA ARG A 141 -21.54 42.13 11.44
C ARG A 141 -20.93 41.10 10.48
N ALA A 142 -21.51 39.91 10.40
CA ALA A 142 -21.10 38.86 9.46
C ALA A 142 -21.36 39.27 8.01
N LEU A 143 -22.54 39.79 7.69
CA LEU A 143 -22.87 40.27 6.33
C LEU A 143 -21.90 41.35 5.84
N VAL A 144 -21.51 42.31 6.70
CA VAL A 144 -20.51 43.33 6.35
C VAL A 144 -19.13 42.70 6.11
N LYS A 145 -18.69 41.77 6.96
CA LYS A 145 -17.41 41.06 6.78
C LYS A 145 -17.39 40.23 5.51
N ASP A 146 -18.43 39.46 5.23
CA ASP A 146 -18.50 38.55 4.07
C ASP A 146 -18.55 39.33 2.74
N VAL A 147 -19.22 40.48 2.71
CA VAL A 147 -19.20 41.40 1.55
C VAL A 147 -17.81 42.00 1.33
N VAL A 148 -17.09 42.35 2.39
CA VAL A 148 -15.71 42.87 2.31
C VAL A 148 -14.71 41.76 1.91
N ALA A 149 -14.87 40.55 2.45
CA ALA A 149 -14.00 39.40 2.20
C ALA A 149 -14.37 38.59 0.93
N ARG A 150 -15.48 38.92 0.27
CA ARG A 150 -16.04 38.23 -0.91
C ARG A 150 -16.19 36.71 -0.74
N SER A 151 -16.39 36.26 0.49
CA SER A 151 -16.47 34.86 0.90
C SER A 151 -17.20 34.77 2.23
N MET A 152 -17.81 33.62 2.56
CA MET A 152 -18.39 33.41 3.88
C MET A 152 -17.28 33.10 4.89
N VAL A 153 -16.98 34.05 5.78
CA VAL A 153 -15.85 33.98 6.72
C VAL A 153 -16.31 33.73 8.15
N GLU A 154 -17.52 34.14 8.54
CA GLU A 154 -18.04 33.95 9.89
C GLU A 154 -19.41 33.29 9.96
N GLY A 155 -19.53 32.25 10.80
CA GLY A 155 -20.80 31.61 11.11
C GLY A 155 -21.57 32.35 12.21
N GLY A 156 -22.38 33.34 11.84
CA GLY A 156 -23.24 34.08 12.79
C GLY A 156 -24.51 33.31 13.17
N SER A 157 -24.39 32.15 13.84
CA SER A 157 -25.54 31.34 14.27
C SER A 157 -25.53 31.00 15.76
N THR A 158 -26.57 31.44 16.46
CA THR A 158 -26.73 31.38 17.93
C THR A 158 -26.88 29.95 18.45
N ILE A 159 -26.63 29.75 19.75
CA ILE A 159 -26.89 28.46 20.45
C ILE A 159 -28.34 28.01 20.22
N THR A 160 -29.31 28.93 20.28
CA THR A 160 -30.73 28.64 20.07
C THR A 160 -31.03 28.22 18.62
N GLN A 161 -30.40 28.84 17.63
CA GLN A 161 -30.51 28.41 16.22
C GLN A 161 -29.85 27.04 15.98
N GLN A 162 -28.69 26.78 16.61
CA GLN A 162 -28.05 25.47 16.52
C GLN A 162 -28.92 24.37 17.16
N LEU A 163 -29.55 24.63 18.30
CA LEU A 163 -30.53 23.72 18.93
C LEU A 163 -31.74 23.49 18.02
N ALA A 164 -32.34 24.55 17.47
CA ALA A 164 -33.45 24.47 16.53
C ALA A 164 -33.12 23.57 15.32
N LYS A 165 -31.94 23.78 14.72
CA LYS A 165 -31.39 23.00 13.61
C LYS A 165 -31.19 21.52 13.97
N ASN A 166 -30.63 21.21 15.14
CA ASN A 166 -30.25 19.84 15.54
C ASN A 166 -31.44 18.96 15.98
N VAL A 167 -32.59 19.57 16.30
CA VAL A 167 -33.78 18.89 16.85
C VAL A 167 -34.94 18.82 15.87
N PHE A 168 -35.28 19.93 15.21
CA PHE A 168 -36.58 20.10 14.55
C PHE A 168 -36.54 20.08 13.01
N LEU A 169 -35.35 20.03 12.39
CA LEU A 169 -35.18 20.20 10.95
C LEU A 169 -34.38 19.04 10.33
N SER A 170 -34.77 18.61 9.12
CA SER A 170 -33.97 17.70 8.29
C SER A 170 -32.72 18.40 7.73
N SER A 171 -31.79 17.62 7.19
CA SER A 171 -30.52 18.08 6.62
C SER A 171 -30.66 18.84 5.27
N ASP A 172 -31.88 19.12 4.79
CA ASP A 172 -32.19 19.80 3.53
C ASP A 172 -31.66 21.25 3.43
N LYS A 173 -30.67 21.49 2.56
CA LYS A 173 -29.95 22.77 2.46
C LYS A 173 -30.68 23.80 1.57
N THR A 174 -31.98 24.00 1.78
CA THR A 174 -32.79 25.05 1.11
C THR A 174 -32.72 26.40 1.84
N PHE A 175 -32.95 27.51 1.12
CA PHE A 175 -33.00 28.86 1.72
C PHE A 175 -34.16 28.97 2.75
N PHE A 176 -35.28 28.29 2.48
CA PHE A 176 -36.40 28.19 3.41
C PHE A 176 -36.00 27.57 4.76
N ARG A 177 -35.14 26.52 4.77
CA ARG A 177 -34.72 25.88 6.03
C ARG A 177 -34.09 26.88 7.01
N LYS A 178 -33.27 27.84 6.56
CA LYS A 178 -32.66 28.82 7.47
C LYS A 178 -33.68 29.85 8.01
N ALA A 179 -34.73 30.16 7.26
CA ALA A 179 -35.86 30.94 7.78
C ALA A 179 -36.65 30.16 8.85
N THR A 180 -36.87 28.87 8.64
CA THR A 180 -37.50 27.98 9.64
C THR A 180 -36.62 27.74 10.87
N GLU A 181 -35.29 27.70 10.70
CA GLU A 181 -34.32 27.65 11.81
C GLU A 181 -34.41 28.88 12.70
N MET A 182 -34.60 30.07 12.10
CA MET A 182 -34.84 31.32 12.83
C MET A 182 -36.22 31.36 13.51
N SER A 183 -37.28 30.85 12.87
CA SER A 183 -38.61 30.83 13.50
C SER A 183 -38.68 29.93 14.72
N ILE A 184 -38.10 28.74 14.64
CA ILE A 184 -38.04 27.77 15.73
C ILE A 184 -37.19 28.33 16.88
N ALA A 185 -36.06 28.99 16.58
CA ALA A 185 -35.26 29.66 17.61
C ALA A 185 -36.05 30.77 18.35
N LEU A 186 -36.80 31.60 17.62
CA LEU A 186 -37.68 32.61 18.22
C LEU A 186 -38.82 31.99 19.06
N ALA A 187 -39.41 30.89 18.60
CA ALA A 187 -40.46 30.19 19.34
C ALA A 187 -39.95 29.51 20.63
N LEU A 188 -38.75 28.91 20.59
CA LEU A 188 -38.11 28.32 21.78
C LEU A 188 -37.87 29.37 22.88
N GLU A 189 -37.42 30.57 22.53
CA GLU A 189 -37.09 31.64 23.50
C GLU A 189 -38.31 32.33 24.12
N LYS A 190 -39.51 32.18 23.53
CA LYS A 190 -40.77 32.53 24.19
C LYS A 190 -41.17 31.50 25.26
N LYS A 191 -40.72 30.25 25.11
CA LYS A 191 -41.27 29.06 25.78
C LYS A 191 -40.30 28.41 26.77
N LYS A 192 -39.02 28.77 26.75
CA LYS A 192 -37.94 28.22 27.59
C LYS A 192 -37.00 29.34 28.04
N THR A 193 -36.43 29.21 29.23
CA THR A 193 -35.41 30.15 29.75
C THR A 193 -34.05 29.92 29.09
N LYS A 194 -33.13 30.89 29.21
CA LYS A 194 -31.75 30.77 28.71
C LYS A 194 -31.02 29.54 29.26
N ASP A 195 -31.09 29.34 30.57
CA ASP A 195 -30.49 28.18 31.25
C ASP A 195 -31.10 26.84 30.80
N GLN A 196 -32.41 26.80 30.51
CA GLN A 196 -33.06 25.64 29.87
C GLN A 196 -32.57 25.42 28.44
N ILE A 197 -32.47 26.47 27.62
CA ILE A 197 -32.03 26.39 26.22
C ILE A 197 -30.59 25.89 26.12
N ILE A 198 -29.67 26.44 26.91
CA ILE A 198 -28.28 25.95 26.93
C ILE A 198 -28.19 24.53 27.52
N THR A 199 -29.04 24.16 28.48
CA THR A 199 -29.11 22.77 28.97
C THR A 199 -29.61 21.80 27.87
N TYR A 200 -30.67 22.13 27.13
CA TYR A 200 -31.13 21.30 26.00
C TYR A 200 -30.06 21.20 24.90
N TYR A 201 -29.36 22.30 24.60
CA TYR A 201 -28.24 22.32 23.65
C TYR A 201 -27.09 21.42 24.13
N LEU A 202 -26.65 21.59 25.37
CA LEU A 202 -25.58 20.79 25.99
C LEU A 202 -25.95 19.31 26.18
N ASN A 203 -27.24 18.96 26.25
CA ASN A 203 -27.74 17.58 26.27
C ASN A 203 -27.87 16.95 24.87
N ARG A 204 -28.01 17.76 23.80
CA ARG A 204 -28.35 17.27 22.45
C ARG A 204 -27.25 17.40 21.42
N ILE A 205 -26.24 18.25 21.61
CA ILE A 205 -25.19 18.45 20.60
C ILE A 205 -24.24 17.23 20.50
N TYR A 206 -23.78 16.96 19.28
CA TYR A 206 -22.83 15.89 19.00
C TYR A 206 -21.38 16.32 19.27
N PHE A 207 -20.65 15.51 20.04
CA PHE A 207 -19.26 15.77 20.41
C PHE A 207 -18.25 14.89 19.66
N GLY A 208 -18.70 14.03 18.75
CA GLY A 208 -17.88 12.98 18.16
C GLY A 208 -18.01 11.67 18.94
N ASN A 209 -17.36 10.60 18.47
CA ASN A 209 -17.29 9.29 19.15
C ASN A 209 -18.65 8.71 19.59
N ARG A 210 -19.75 8.97 18.87
CA ARG A 210 -21.14 8.61 19.26
C ARG A 210 -21.65 9.24 20.57
N ALA A 211 -20.89 10.17 21.15
CA ALA A 211 -21.26 10.93 22.33
C ALA A 211 -22.16 12.12 21.96
N TYR A 212 -23.43 12.03 22.33
CA TYR A 212 -24.37 13.16 22.30
C TYR A 212 -24.62 13.60 23.73
N GLY A 213 -24.57 14.92 23.94
CA GLY A 213 -24.69 15.47 25.28
C GLY A 213 -23.38 15.49 26.04
N VAL A 214 -23.20 16.51 26.87
CA VAL A 214 -21.92 16.87 27.47
C VAL A 214 -21.45 15.88 28.54
N LYS A 215 -22.38 15.18 29.22
CA LYS A 215 -22.09 14.08 30.18
C LYS A 215 -21.65 12.80 29.49
N ALA A 216 -22.23 12.45 28.33
CA ALA A 216 -21.72 11.37 27.49
C ALA A 216 -20.31 11.69 26.98
N ALA A 217 -20.07 12.91 26.50
CA ALA A 217 -18.76 13.35 26.02
C ALA A 217 -17.71 13.38 27.15
N SER A 218 -18.07 13.88 28.34
CA SER A 218 -17.24 13.88 29.53
C SER A 218 -16.80 12.46 29.94
N LYS A 219 -17.73 11.49 29.92
CA LYS A 219 -17.45 10.07 30.15
C LYS A 219 -16.53 9.48 29.06
N VAL A 220 -16.83 9.71 27.78
CA VAL A 220 -16.09 9.13 26.64
C VAL A 220 -14.67 9.69 26.50
N TYR A 221 -14.48 10.99 26.67
CA TYR A 221 -13.18 11.64 26.46
C TYR A 221 -12.29 11.69 27.70
N PHE A 222 -12.86 11.66 28.91
CA PHE A 222 -12.07 11.85 30.15
C PHE A 222 -12.36 10.83 31.26
N GLY A 223 -13.35 9.94 31.10
CA GLY A 223 -13.83 9.06 32.17
C GLY A 223 -14.62 9.78 33.27
N VAL A 224 -14.83 11.08 33.15
CA VAL A 224 -15.44 11.94 34.18
C VAL A 224 -16.97 11.84 34.09
N SER A 225 -17.60 11.22 35.09
CA SER A 225 -19.05 10.98 35.10
C SER A 225 -19.87 12.11 35.74
N ASN A 226 -19.28 12.85 36.67
CA ASN A 226 -19.83 14.05 37.29
C ASN A 226 -19.17 15.28 36.65
N LEU A 227 -19.97 16.13 36.01
CA LEU A 227 -19.44 17.30 35.27
C LEU A 227 -18.71 18.32 36.18
N LYS A 228 -18.98 18.33 37.49
CA LYS A 228 -18.35 19.23 38.45
C LYS A 228 -16.87 18.88 38.73
N ASP A 229 -16.43 17.68 38.34
CA ASP A 229 -15.03 17.25 38.47
C ASP A 229 -14.19 17.57 37.21
N LEU A 230 -14.78 18.21 36.18
CA LEU A 230 -14.08 18.60 34.96
C LEU A 230 -13.10 19.75 35.19
N LYS A 231 -11.83 19.53 34.80
CA LYS A 231 -10.79 20.55 34.79
C LYS A 231 -11.01 21.54 33.65
N LEU A 232 -10.56 22.78 33.81
CA LEU A 232 -10.72 23.86 32.81
C LEU A 232 -10.25 23.46 31.40
N TRP A 233 -9.15 22.72 31.27
CA TRP A 233 -8.68 22.25 29.95
C TRP A 233 -9.64 21.24 29.31
N GLN A 234 -10.32 20.41 30.10
CA GLN A 234 -11.31 19.43 29.64
C GLN A 234 -12.60 20.16 29.21
N ILE A 235 -13.05 21.13 30.01
CA ILE A 235 -14.15 22.06 29.67
C ILE A 235 -13.89 22.74 28.32
N ALA A 236 -12.69 23.30 28.13
CA ALA A 236 -12.31 23.96 26.89
C ALA A 236 -12.16 23.00 25.69
N THR A 237 -11.78 21.73 25.91
CA THR A 237 -11.82 20.69 24.86
C THR A 237 -13.26 20.31 24.49
N LEU A 238 -14.21 20.27 25.44
CA LEU A 238 -15.62 20.02 25.14
C LEU A 238 -16.21 21.14 24.27
N ALA A 239 -16.01 22.41 24.66
CA ALA A 239 -16.46 23.56 23.88
C ALA A 239 -15.70 23.74 22.55
N ALA A 240 -14.51 23.14 22.38
CA ALA A 240 -13.75 23.18 21.13
C ALA A 240 -14.38 22.34 19.99
N MET A 241 -15.03 21.22 20.33
CA MET A 241 -15.47 20.20 19.36
C MET A 241 -16.71 20.54 18.50
N PRO A 242 -17.81 21.14 19.01
CA PRO A 242 -19.06 21.40 18.27
C PRO A 242 -18.93 21.87 16.81
N LYS A 243 -18.00 22.79 16.55
CA LYS A 243 -17.74 23.36 15.22
C LYS A 243 -17.36 22.32 14.15
N ALA A 244 -16.65 21.26 14.53
CA ALA A 244 -16.25 20.16 13.64
C ALA A 244 -15.80 18.95 14.48
N PRO A 245 -16.72 18.15 15.06
CA PRO A 245 -16.39 17.21 16.12
C PRO A 245 -15.31 16.19 15.73
N ASN A 246 -15.43 15.58 14.55
CA ASN A 246 -14.44 14.61 14.05
C ASN A 246 -13.06 15.22 13.74
N THR A 247 -12.98 16.54 13.50
CA THR A 247 -11.71 17.25 13.21
C THR A 247 -10.97 17.66 14.48
N TYR A 248 -11.73 18.01 15.53
CA TYR A 248 -11.19 18.46 16.83
C TYR A 248 -11.26 17.39 17.93
N ASN A 249 -11.63 16.16 17.55
CA ASN A 249 -11.63 14.96 18.39
C ASN A 249 -10.22 14.69 18.97
N PRO A 250 -10.02 14.73 20.29
CA PRO A 250 -8.71 14.56 20.91
C PRO A 250 -8.12 13.15 20.79
N ILE A 251 -8.94 12.11 20.56
CA ILE A 251 -8.45 10.72 20.41
C ILE A 251 -7.85 10.48 19.02
N SER A 252 -8.40 11.10 17.98
CA SER A 252 -7.95 10.89 16.58
C SER A 252 -7.14 12.05 16.01
N ASN A 253 -7.26 13.26 16.57
CA ASN A 253 -6.60 14.48 16.12
C ASN A 253 -6.12 15.32 17.33
N PRO A 254 -5.23 14.79 18.21
CA PRO A 254 -4.84 15.45 19.46
C PRO A 254 -4.31 16.88 19.25
N ASP A 255 -3.44 17.10 18.26
CA ASP A 255 -2.84 18.42 18.00
C ASP A 255 -3.90 19.46 17.63
N LYS A 256 -4.79 19.14 16.68
CA LYS A 256 -5.90 20.03 16.27
C LYS A 256 -6.87 20.30 17.42
N SER A 257 -7.06 19.33 18.31
CA SER A 257 -7.84 19.49 19.53
C SER A 257 -7.16 20.47 20.49
N LYS A 258 -5.84 20.34 20.70
CA LYS A 258 -5.01 21.23 21.53
C LYS A 258 -5.01 22.67 20.99
N ASP A 259 -4.87 22.85 19.68
CA ASP A 259 -4.97 24.15 19.00
C ASP A 259 -6.35 24.79 19.19
N ARG A 260 -7.43 24.06 18.92
CA ARG A 260 -8.80 24.59 19.04
C ARG A 260 -9.16 24.87 20.51
N ARG A 261 -8.69 24.04 21.46
CA ARG A 261 -8.79 24.29 22.91
C ARG A 261 -8.07 25.59 23.30
N ALA A 262 -6.89 25.86 22.75
CA ALA A 262 -6.17 27.10 23.03
C ALA A 262 -6.95 28.36 22.56
N VAL A 263 -7.69 28.25 21.45
CA VAL A 263 -8.62 29.31 21.00
C VAL A 263 -9.78 29.49 21.98
N VAL A 264 -10.39 28.40 22.48
CA VAL A 264 -11.47 28.47 23.49
C VAL A 264 -10.98 29.11 24.78
N LEU A 265 -9.85 28.66 25.32
CA LEU A 265 -9.24 29.23 26.53
C LEU A 265 -8.94 30.73 26.35
N LYS A 266 -8.45 31.13 25.17
CA LYS A 266 -8.26 32.55 24.85
C LYS A 266 -9.60 33.32 24.88
N LEU A 267 -10.65 32.83 24.23
CA LEU A 267 -11.96 33.49 24.22
C LEU A 267 -12.57 33.61 25.62
N MET A 268 -12.40 32.60 26.48
CA MET A 268 -12.84 32.65 27.88
C MET A 268 -12.05 33.70 28.69
N GLN A 269 -10.75 33.85 28.44
CA GLN A 269 -9.91 34.87 29.08
C GLN A 269 -10.25 36.28 28.59
N GLU A 270 -10.43 36.50 27.28
CA GLU A 270 -10.83 37.79 26.70
C GLU A 270 -12.22 38.26 27.19
N GLN A 271 -13.05 37.33 27.66
CA GLN A 271 -14.39 37.60 28.22
C GLN A 271 -14.42 37.62 29.77
N GLY A 272 -13.26 37.46 30.42
CA GLY A 272 -13.14 37.56 31.88
C GLY A 272 -13.60 36.34 32.68
N TYR A 273 -13.97 35.23 32.03
CA TYR A 273 -14.38 33.99 32.71
C TYR A 273 -13.21 33.24 33.38
N ILE A 274 -11.98 33.47 32.92
CA ILE A 274 -10.75 32.91 33.51
C ILE A 274 -9.60 33.91 33.51
N THR A 275 -8.65 33.73 34.42
CA THR A 275 -7.39 34.48 34.47
C THR A 275 -6.35 33.99 33.45
N GLU A 276 -5.36 34.83 33.16
CA GLU A 276 -4.23 34.46 32.28
C GLU A 276 -3.42 33.26 32.82
N ALA A 277 -3.25 33.14 34.14
CA ALA A 277 -2.56 32.01 34.76
C ALA A 277 -3.32 30.69 34.49
N GLN A 278 -4.63 30.68 34.70
CA GLN A 278 -5.50 29.53 34.40
C GLN A 278 -5.53 29.21 32.91
N ARG A 279 -5.51 30.24 32.03
CA ARG A 279 -5.39 30.07 30.57
C ARG A 279 -4.09 29.37 30.18
N ALA A 280 -2.96 29.78 30.76
CA ALA A 280 -1.64 29.22 30.48
C ALA A 280 -1.52 27.76 30.96
N GLU A 281 -1.94 27.48 32.20
CA GLU A 281 -1.95 26.12 32.78
C GLU A 281 -2.82 25.17 31.93
N ALA A 282 -4.06 25.56 31.63
CA ALA A 282 -4.98 24.76 30.84
C ALA A 282 -4.55 24.60 29.37
N ALA A 283 -3.76 25.54 28.82
CA ALA A 283 -3.21 25.42 27.48
C ALA A 283 -2.05 24.41 27.41
N ALA A 284 -1.26 24.25 28.48
CA ALA A 284 -0.14 23.32 28.53
C ALA A 284 -0.57 21.84 28.54
N ALA A 285 -1.60 21.51 29.34
CA ALA A 285 -2.03 20.14 29.65
C ALA A 285 -2.21 19.22 28.41
N ASP A 286 -1.63 18.03 28.42
CA ASP A 286 -1.80 17.05 27.35
C ASP A 286 -3.01 16.13 27.53
N PHE A 287 -3.52 15.62 26.41
CA PHE A 287 -4.65 14.70 26.40
C PHE A 287 -4.17 13.25 26.55
N ALA A 288 -4.73 12.54 27.53
CA ALA A 288 -4.64 11.09 27.64
C ALA A 288 -6.07 10.50 27.61
N PRO A 289 -6.37 9.51 26.75
CA PRO A 289 -7.68 8.87 26.73
C PRO A 289 -7.91 8.01 27.97
N PRO A 290 -9.17 7.84 28.43
CA PRO A 290 -9.48 6.98 29.58
C PRO A 290 -9.20 5.51 29.26
N ALA A 291 -8.58 4.80 30.19
CA ALA A 291 -8.09 3.43 30.01
C ALA A 291 -9.17 2.37 29.70
N ASN A 292 -10.45 2.67 29.94
CA ASN A 292 -11.58 1.75 29.79
C ASN A 292 -12.78 2.39 29.05
N ALA A 293 -12.55 2.89 27.83
CA ALA A 293 -13.66 3.03 26.88
C ALA A 293 -14.21 1.63 26.54
N GLY A 294 -15.54 1.47 26.56
CA GLY A 294 -16.18 0.16 26.49
C GLY A 294 -15.86 -0.62 25.19
N LYS A 295 -15.51 -1.90 25.33
CA LYS A 295 -15.24 -2.79 24.19
C LYS A 295 -16.56 -3.21 23.50
N SER A 296 -17.04 -2.38 22.58
CA SER A 296 -18.01 -2.84 21.58
C SER A 296 -17.35 -3.87 20.66
N GLN A 297 -18.10 -4.90 20.26
CA GLN A 297 -17.68 -5.80 19.19
C GLN A 297 -17.59 -5.05 17.86
N TYR A 298 -16.70 -5.49 16.96
CA TYR A 298 -16.58 -5.00 15.58
C TYR A 298 -16.25 -3.51 15.46
N GLN A 299 -15.71 -2.90 16.51
CA GLN A 299 -15.68 -1.44 16.66
C GLN A 299 -14.88 -0.73 15.55
N THR A 300 -13.74 -1.29 15.09
CA THR A 300 -13.03 -0.76 13.91
C THR A 300 -13.89 -0.84 12.64
N TYR A 301 -14.57 -1.96 12.43
CA TYR A 301 -15.38 -2.18 11.25
C TYR A 301 -16.56 -1.21 11.19
N ILE A 302 -17.29 -1.04 12.30
CA ILE A 302 -18.42 -0.12 12.41
C ILE A 302 -17.98 1.34 12.17
N ASP A 303 -16.83 1.76 12.69
CA ASP A 303 -16.32 3.11 12.45
C ASP A 303 -15.82 3.33 11.02
N TYR A 304 -15.39 2.26 10.33
CA TYR A 304 -15.13 2.30 8.89
C TYR A 304 -16.42 2.39 8.08
N VAL A 305 -17.45 1.61 8.43
CA VAL A 305 -18.81 1.70 7.82
C VAL A 305 -19.37 3.13 7.93
N LEU A 306 -19.30 3.75 9.12
CA LEU A 306 -19.71 5.15 9.29
C LEU A 306 -18.88 6.09 8.40
N LYS A 307 -17.56 5.89 8.30
CA LYS A 307 -16.68 6.68 7.43
C LYS A 307 -17.02 6.50 5.95
N GLU A 308 -17.32 5.28 5.49
CA GLU A 308 -17.70 4.99 4.10
C GLU A 308 -19.05 5.64 3.74
N ALA A 309 -20.02 5.59 4.65
CA ALA A 309 -21.32 6.26 4.49
C ALA A 309 -21.17 7.79 4.36
N GLN A 310 -20.25 8.39 5.13
CA GLN A 310 -19.90 9.81 5.01
C GLN A 310 -19.15 10.11 3.69
N ASP A 311 -18.11 9.33 3.36
CA ASP A 311 -17.20 9.61 2.25
C ASP A 311 -17.82 9.30 0.88
N MET A 312 -18.52 8.18 0.71
CA MET A 312 -19.07 7.76 -0.59
C MET A 312 -20.53 8.15 -0.75
N TYR A 313 -21.36 7.83 0.24
CA TYR A 313 -22.82 7.97 0.16
C TYR A 313 -23.34 9.35 0.58
N LYS A 314 -22.49 10.18 1.20
CA LYS A 314 -22.77 11.56 1.65
C LYS A 314 -23.87 11.69 2.71
N PHE A 315 -24.10 10.63 3.49
CA PHE A 315 -24.90 10.74 4.71
C PHE A 315 -24.11 11.53 5.76
N ASP A 316 -24.75 12.50 6.40
CA ASP A 316 -24.23 13.08 7.63
C ASP A 316 -24.32 12.00 8.74
N GLU A 317 -23.25 11.82 9.52
CA GLU A 317 -23.19 10.81 10.61
C GLU A 317 -24.28 11.01 11.66
N ASP A 318 -24.76 12.24 11.80
CA ASP A 318 -25.85 12.61 12.67
C ASP A 318 -27.19 11.97 12.23
N ASP A 319 -27.44 11.90 10.93
CA ASP A 319 -28.58 11.19 10.36
C ASP A 319 -28.40 9.68 10.58
N LEU A 320 -27.20 9.13 10.33
CA LEU A 320 -26.90 7.70 10.52
C LEU A 320 -27.04 7.21 11.97
N LEU A 321 -26.83 8.07 12.97
CA LEU A 321 -26.95 7.70 14.40
C LEU A 321 -28.36 7.94 14.97
N ARG A 322 -29.27 8.57 14.21
CA ARG A 322 -30.59 9.03 14.71
C ARG A 322 -31.80 8.73 13.80
N GLY A 323 -31.58 8.24 12.57
CA GLY A 323 -32.62 8.06 11.55
C GLY A 323 -33.11 6.63 11.31
N GLY A 324 -32.91 5.69 12.25
CA GLY A 324 -33.46 4.32 12.14
C GLY A 324 -32.97 3.49 10.94
N TYR A 325 -31.85 3.88 10.31
CA TYR A 325 -31.35 3.27 9.07
C TYR A 325 -30.99 1.79 9.23
N LYS A 326 -31.21 1.00 8.17
CA LYS A 326 -30.75 -0.39 8.07
C LYS A 326 -29.56 -0.47 7.11
N ILE A 327 -28.37 -0.65 7.66
CA ILE A 327 -27.09 -0.65 6.92
C ILE A 327 -26.62 -2.09 6.74
N TYR A 328 -26.59 -2.58 5.51
CA TYR A 328 -26.14 -3.93 5.19
C TYR A 328 -24.68 -3.89 4.74
N THR A 329 -23.89 -4.86 5.22
CA THR A 329 -22.42 -4.84 5.08
C THR A 329 -21.85 -6.13 4.50
N THR A 330 -20.54 -6.14 4.22
CA THR A 330 -19.76 -7.32 3.78
C THR A 330 -19.07 -8.05 4.93
N LEU A 331 -19.41 -7.71 6.18
CA LEU A 331 -18.83 -8.27 7.40
C LEU A 331 -19.04 -9.79 7.49
N ASP A 332 -17.96 -10.53 7.75
CA ASP A 332 -17.98 -11.91 8.23
C ASP A 332 -17.69 -11.89 9.74
N PRO A 333 -18.70 -12.04 10.62
CA PRO A 333 -18.50 -11.91 12.07
C PRO A 333 -17.52 -12.94 12.63
N ASN A 334 -17.47 -14.14 12.04
CA ASN A 334 -16.53 -15.19 12.43
C ASN A 334 -15.08 -14.76 12.14
N ALA A 335 -14.81 -14.21 10.94
CA ALA A 335 -13.50 -13.66 10.60
C ALA A 335 -13.10 -12.46 11.48
N GLN A 336 -14.04 -11.54 11.73
CA GLN A 336 -13.80 -10.36 12.57
C GLN A 336 -13.51 -10.73 14.04
N GLN A 337 -14.29 -11.65 14.64
CA GLN A 337 -14.04 -12.15 16.00
C GLN A 337 -12.66 -12.82 16.12
N ILE A 338 -12.29 -13.64 15.13
CA ILE A 338 -10.99 -14.31 15.08
C ILE A 338 -9.85 -13.29 14.99
N MET A 339 -10.02 -12.22 14.21
CA MET A 339 -9.06 -11.12 14.10
C MET A 339 -8.91 -10.39 15.45
N GLU A 340 -10.02 -10.00 16.09
CA GLU A 340 -10.03 -9.33 17.39
C GLU A 340 -9.41 -10.19 18.50
N GLN A 341 -9.73 -11.49 18.56
CA GLN A 341 -9.13 -12.44 19.51
C GLN A 341 -7.63 -12.63 19.27
N THR A 342 -7.18 -12.66 18.02
CA THR A 342 -5.76 -12.80 17.67
C THR A 342 -4.97 -11.54 18.07
N TYR A 343 -5.55 -10.36 17.89
CA TYR A 343 -4.92 -9.09 18.26
C TYR A 343 -4.90 -8.82 19.77
N ALA A 344 -5.86 -9.39 20.51
CA ALA A 344 -5.87 -9.40 21.98
C ALA A 344 -4.84 -10.37 22.61
N ASN A 345 -4.22 -11.27 21.82
CA ASN A 345 -3.18 -12.17 22.30
C ASN A 345 -1.81 -11.49 22.27
N ASP A 346 -1.45 -10.80 23.35
CA ASP A 346 -0.17 -10.07 23.47
C ASP A 346 1.09 -10.94 23.22
N LYS A 347 1.00 -12.28 23.30
CA LYS A 347 2.11 -13.21 22.97
C LYS A 347 2.51 -13.20 21.49
N LEU A 348 1.69 -12.67 20.60
CA LEU A 348 1.98 -12.57 19.16
C LEU A 348 2.71 -11.26 18.78
N PHE A 349 3.04 -10.44 19.78
CA PHE A 349 3.71 -9.15 19.63
C PHE A 349 4.93 -9.09 20.55
N GLN A 350 5.87 -8.17 20.28
CA GLN A 350 6.94 -7.90 21.24
C GLN A 350 6.40 -7.16 22.47
N LYS A 351 7.18 -7.17 23.56
CA LYS A 351 6.92 -6.33 24.73
C LYS A 351 6.86 -4.85 24.33
N ASP A 352 5.91 -4.15 24.95
CA ASP A 352 5.64 -2.74 24.71
C ASP A 352 6.78 -1.83 25.23
N GLY A 353 6.92 -0.66 24.60
CA GLY A 353 7.90 0.36 24.98
C GLY A 353 7.40 1.28 26.09
N PRO A 354 8.28 2.13 26.67
CA PRO A 354 7.87 3.13 27.66
C PRO A 354 6.84 4.08 27.05
N GLU A 355 5.68 4.23 27.69
CA GLU A 355 4.56 5.08 27.22
C GLU A 355 3.88 4.62 25.91
N GLN A 356 4.42 3.63 25.17
CA GLN A 356 3.90 3.24 23.85
C GLN A 356 3.85 1.73 23.58
N LYS A 357 2.63 1.21 23.38
CA LYS A 357 2.33 -0.17 22.94
C LYS A 357 2.71 -0.38 21.47
N MET A 358 3.30 -1.55 21.14
CA MET A 358 3.52 -1.93 19.73
C MET A 358 2.16 -2.06 19.04
N GLN A 359 1.98 -1.51 17.85
CA GLN A 359 0.71 -1.53 17.13
C GLN A 359 0.75 -2.42 15.89
N SER A 360 -0.43 -2.75 15.39
CA SER A 360 -0.62 -3.52 14.17
C SER A 360 -2.00 -3.21 13.58
N SER A 361 -2.19 -3.46 12.29
CA SER A 361 -3.48 -3.40 11.61
C SER A 361 -3.58 -4.52 10.57
N MET A 362 -4.82 -4.95 10.30
CA MET A 362 -5.13 -5.95 9.28
C MET A 362 -6.43 -5.62 8.56
N VAL A 363 -6.49 -5.98 7.27
CA VAL A 363 -7.70 -5.95 6.43
C VAL A 363 -7.77 -7.29 5.70
N ILE A 364 -8.96 -7.89 5.64
CA ILE A 364 -9.29 -9.01 4.75
C ILE A 364 -10.30 -8.51 3.72
N LEU A 365 -10.04 -8.77 2.44
CA LEU A 365 -10.93 -8.51 1.31
C LEU A 365 -11.37 -9.82 0.66
N ASN A 366 -12.62 -9.86 0.21
CA ASN A 366 -13.07 -10.82 -0.78
C ASN A 366 -12.46 -10.47 -2.15
N ASN A 367 -11.88 -11.47 -2.83
CA ASN A 367 -11.19 -11.25 -4.11
C ASN A 367 -12.18 -10.94 -5.25
N GLU A 368 -13.39 -11.49 -5.19
CA GLU A 368 -14.41 -11.44 -6.24
C GLU A 368 -15.00 -10.03 -6.42
N ASP A 369 -15.48 -9.44 -5.33
CA ASP A 369 -16.25 -8.18 -5.30
C ASP A 369 -15.52 -7.02 -4.58
N GLY A 370 -14.40 -7.29 -3.91
CA GLY A 370 -13.67 -6.32 -3.08
C GLY A 370 -14.28 -6.07 -1.69
N GLY A 371 -15.30 -6.82 -1.29
CA GLY A 371 -15.96 -6.68 0.00
C GLY A 371 -14.99 -6.82 1.17
N ILE A 372 -15.01 -5.86 2.10
CA ILE A 372 -14.20 -5.88 3.32
C ILE A 372 -14.84 -6.89 4.28
N VAL A 373 -14.21 -8.06 4.37
CA VAL A 373 -14.63 -9.20 5.19
C VAL A 373 -14.44 -8.90 6.68
N ALA A 374 -13.29 -8.32 7.02
CA ALA A 374 -12.90 -7.97 8.38
C ALA A 374 -11.80 -6.88 8.38
N MET A 375 -11.75 -6.06 9.43
CA MET A 375 -10.78 -4.96 9.59
C MET A 375 -10.44 -4.71 11.07
N ILE A 376 -9.16 -4.50 11.37
CA ILE A 376 -8.69 -4.02 12.68
C ILE A 376 -7.64 -2.92 12.55
N GLY A 377 -7.81 -1.84 13.32
CA GLY A 377 -7.04 -0.59 13.19
C GLY A 377 -5.94 -0.37 14.23
N GLY A 378 -5.86 -1.26 15.22
CA GLY A 378 -4.93 -1.23 16.35
C GLY A 378 -5.25 -2.39 17.31
N ARG A 379 -4.31 -2.79 18.17
CA ARG A 379 -4.55 -3.87 19.17
C ARG A 379 -5.61 -3.50 20.20
N ASP A 380 -5.65 -2.22 20.58
CA ASP A 380 -6.50 -1.66 21.63
C ASP A 380 -7.42 -0.58 21.03
N TYR A 381 -8.18 -0.96 20.00
CA TYR A 381 -9.00 -0.01 19.24
C TYR A 381 -10.26 0.44 20.02
N VAL A 382 -10.39 1.75 20.25
CA VAL A 382 -11.54 2.41 20.88
C VAL A 382 -12.46 3.08 19.86
N THR A 383 -13.69 3.43 20.24
CA THR A 383 -14.66 4.13 19.38
C THR A 383 -14.09 5.41 18.76
N ARG A 384 -14.17 5.50 17.43
CA ARG A 384 -13.56 6.51 16.55
C ARG A 384 -12.07 6.75 16.80
N GLY A 385 -11.37 5.73 17.31
CA GLY A 385 -9.93 5.73 17.52
C GLY A 385 -9.12 5.69 16.22
N LEU A 386 -7.80 5.78 16.36
CA LEU A 386 -6.85 5.84 15.26
C LEU A 386 -6.85 4.54 14.42
N ASN A 387 -7.62 4.52 13.32
CA ASN A 387 -7.72 3.35 12.45
C ASN A 387 -6.56 3.31 11.45
N ARG A 388 -5.47 2.64 11.83
CA ARG A 388 -4.24 2.53 11.04
C ARG A 388 -4.43 1.78 9.72
N ALA A 389 -5.52 1.01 9.56
CA ALA A 389 -5.82 0.34 8.29
C ALA A 389 -6.18 1.31 7.16
N VAL A 390 -6.58 2.55 7.49
CA VAL A 390 -7.07 3.55 6.52
C VAL A 390 -6.56 4.98 6.75
N ALA A 391 -6.14 5.34 7.97
CA ALA A 391 -5.82 6.73 8.34
C ALA A 391 -4.32 7.02 8.53
N GLN A 392 -3.47 5.98 8.62
CA GLN A 392 -2.02 6.14 8.72
C GLN A 392 -1.29 5.24 7.73
N PRO A 393 -0.86 5.79 6.58
CA PRO A 393 0.03 5.10 5.66
C PRO A 393 1.39 4.82 6.32
N ARG A 394 2.00 3.68 5.99
CA ARG A 394 3.25 3.15 6.57
C ARG A 394 4.19 2.68 5.47
N GLN A 395 5.48 2.55 5.75
CA GLN A 395 6.46 2.27 4.71
C GLN A 395 6.43 0.77 4.33
N PRO A 396 6.01 0.40 3.10
CA PRO A 396 5.71 -0.99 2.74
C PRO A 396 6.95 -1.90 2.66
N GLY A 397 8.13 -1.31 2.51
CA GLY A 397 9.38 -2.07 2.34
C GLY A 397 9.33 -3.00 1.13
N SER A 398 9.99 -4.15 1.24
CA SER A 398 10.02 -5.19 0.20
C SER A 398 8.66 -5.78 -0.22
N SER A 399 7.54 -5.44 0.42
CA SER A 399 6.20 -5.83 -0.06
C SER A 399 5.75 -5.03 -1.29
N PHE A 400 6.40 -3.87 -1.55
CA PHE A 400 6.07 -2.99 -2.68
C PHE A 400 6.74 -3.41 -4.00
N LYS A 401 7.81 -4.22 -3.93
CA LYS A 401 8.59 -4.72 -5.09
C LYS A 401 7.72 -5.38 -6.16
N THR A 402 6.71 -6.12 -5.72
CA THR A 402 5.74 -6.82 -6.56
C THR A 402 4.94 -5.84 -7.42
N LEU A 403 4.49 -4.72 -6.81
CA LEU A 403 3.62 -3.73 -7.44
C LEU A 403 4.39 -2.77 -8.35
N VAL A 404 5.59 -2.33 -7.93
CA VAL A 404 6.31 -1.25 -8.61
C VAL A 404 7.39 -1.71 -9.60
N ALA A 405 7.93 -2.93 -9.44
CA ALA A 405 9.02 -3.45 -10.28
C ALA A 405 8.62 -4.74 -11.02
N TYR A 406 8.27 -5.81 -10.30
CA TYR A 406 8.11 -7.13 -10.91
C TYR A 406 6.86 -7.26 -11.78
N ALA A 407 5.67 -6.86 -11.30
CA ALA A 407 4.45 -6.89 -12.10
C ALA A 407 4.52 -5.99 -13.36
N PRO A 408 4.93 -4.71 -13.30
CA PRO A 408 5.06 -3.89 -14.51
C PRO A 408 6.16 -4.39 -15.48
N ALA A 409 7.20 -5.06 -14.98
CA ALA A 409 8.18 -5.72 -15.86
C ALA A 409 7.55 -6.88 -16.64
N ILE A 410 6.79 -7.77 -15.98
CA ILE A 410 6.09 -8.87 -16.66
C ILE A 410 5.00 -8.35 -17.61
N GLU A 411 4.27 -7.31 -17.20
CA GLU A 411 3.24 -6.66 -18.04
C GLU A 411 3.82 -6.04 -19.31
N SER A 412 5.08 -5.59 -19.29
CA SER A 412 5.78 -5.12 -20.50
C SER A 412 5.99 -6.21 -21.56
N GLY A 413 5.75 -7.49 -21.22
CA GLY A 413 5.97 -8.64 -22.07
C GLY A 413 7.43 -9.06 -22.24
N LYS A 414 8.40 -8.24 -21.80
CA LYS A 414 9.84 -8.48 -21.95
C LYS A 414 10.45 -9.40 -20.89
N TYR A 415 9.77 -9.58 -19.76
CA TYR A 415 10.26 -10.35 -18.62
C TYR A 415 9.28 -11.45 -18.20
N ASN A 416 9.81 -12.52 -17.62
CA ASN A 416 9.06 -13.62 -17.05
C ASN A 416 9.72 -14.09 -15.72
N PRO A 417 9.08 -14.97 -14.93
CA PRO A 417 9.61 -15.48 -13.67
C PRO A 417 11.02 -16.10 -13.69
N TYR A 418 11.53 -16.52 -14.85
CA TYR A 418 12.87 -17.08 -15.02
C TYR A 418 13.86 -16.16 -15.75
N SER A 419 13.46 -14.95 -16.12
CA SER A 419 14.39 -13.92 -16.61
C SER A 419 15.54 -13.73 -15.61
N ARG A 420 16.78 -13.70 -16.12
CA ARG A 420 17.97 -13.38 -15.34
C ARG A 420 17.95 -11.90 -14.97
N LEU A 421 18.32 -11.60 -13.73
CA LEU A 421 18.43 -10.25 -13.18
C LEU A 421 19.77 -10.11 -12.42
N PRO A 422 20.44 -8.95 -12.51
CA PRO A 422 21.71 -8.74 -11.82
C PRO A 422 21.53 -8.60 -10.29
N ASP A 423 22.31 -9.37 -9.53
CA ASP A 423 22.46 -9.27 -8.08
C ASP A 423 23.88 -8.80 -7.71
N VAL A 424 24.31 -7.69 -8.34
CA VAL A 424 25.63 -7.06 -8.15
C VAL A 424 25.49 -5.65 -7.57
N GLN A 425 26.49 -5.20 -6.80
CA GLN A 425 26.49 -3.85 -6.24
C GLN A 425 26.65 -2.80 -7.36
N LYS A 426 25.69 -1.88 -7.45
CA LYS A 426 25.62 -0.85 -8.50
C LYS A 426 25.14 0.48 -7.91
N SER A 427 25.73 1.58 -8.38
CA SER A 427 25.41 2.94 -7.94
C SER A 427 24.66 3.70 -9.03
N TYR A 428 23.60 4.40 -8.65
CA TYR A 428 22.69 5.13 -9.52
C TYR A 428 22.66 6.60 -9.10
N ASN A 429 23.52 7.43 -9.71
CA ASN A 429 23.61 8.88 -9.42
C ASN A 429 23.72 9.20 -7.92
N GLY A 430 24.60 8.47 -7.21
CA GLY A 430 24.81 8.57 -5.76
C GLY A 430 24.02 7.54 -4.93
N TYR A 431 22.83 7.12 -5.37
CA TYR A 431 22.07 6.08 -4.68
C TYR A 431 22.74 4.71 -4.85
N SER A 432 23.21 4.12 -3.75
CA SER A 432 24.02 2.89 -3.76
C SER A 432 23.38 1.82 -2.85
N PRO A 433 22.30 1.15 -3.31
CA PRO A 433 21.62 0.11 -2.54
C PRO A 433 22.52 -1.10 -2.28
N ARG A 434 22.11 -1.92 -1.29
CA ARG A 434 22.75 -3.20 -0.93
C ARG A 434 21.69 -4.24 -0.60
N ASN A 435 22.02 -5.52 -0.69
CA ASN A 435 21.19 -6.58 -0.10
C ASN A 435 21.31 -6.58 1.43
N TYR A 436 20.24 -7.00 2.11
CA TYR A 436 20.17 -7.05 3.58
C TYR A 436 21.19 -8.01 4.19
N ASP A 437 21.53 -9.10 3.48
CA ASP A 437 22.54 -10.09 3.87
C ASP A 437 23.97 -9.70 3.45
N GLY A 438 24.15 -8.59 2.71
CA GLY A 438 25.44 -8.19 2.16
C GLY A 438 26.00 -9.09 1.04
N VAL A 439 25.24 -10.09 0.58
CA VAL A 439 25.70 -11.06 -0.42
C VAL A 439 25.33 -10.59 -1.84
N TYR A 440 26.26 -10.75 -2.77
CA TYR A 440 26.10 -10.46 -4.20
C TYR A 440 26.28 -11.77 -4.98
N ARG A 441 25.37 -12.07 -5.92
CA ARG A 441 25.26 -13.40 -6.57
C ARG A 441 25.56 -13.40 -8.07
N GLY A 442 25.95 -12.26 -8.63
CA GLY A 442 26.15 -12.12 -10.08
C GLY A 442 24.81 -12.00 -10.79
N GLU A 443 24.24 -13.13 -11.22
CA GLU A 443 22.90 -13.20 -11.81
C GLU A 443 22.00 -14.19 -11.08
N VAL A 444 20.73 -13.83 -10.91
CA VAL A 444 19.69 -14.65 -10.28
C VAL A 444 18.45 -14.72 -11.16
N SER A 445 17.60 -15.74 -10.99
CA SER A 445 16.28 -15.72 -11.62
C SER A 445 15.36 -14.70 -10.93
N MET A 446 14.37 -14.15 -11.64
CA MET A 446 13.32 -13.33 -11.01
C MET A 446 12.60 -14.11 -9.89
N PHE A 447 12.41 -15.42 -10.03
CA PHE A 447 11.86 -16.31 -9.01
C PHE A 447 12.69 -16.30 -7.72
N ASP A 448 14.01 -16.48 -7.82
CA ASP A 448 14.89 -16.43 -6.65
C ASP A 448 14.95 -15.04 -6.03
N ALA A 449 15.01 -13.99 -6.86
CA ALA A 449 15.00 -12.60 -6.42
C ALA A 449 13.73 -12.25 -5.62
N VAL A 450 12.55 -12.71 -6.07
CA VAL A 450 11.28 -12.54 -5.36
C VAL A 450 11.21 -13.41 -4.10
N LYS A 451 11.53 -14.72 -4.22
CA LYS A 451 11.51 -15.70 -3.11
C LYS A 451 12.39 -15.26 -1.94
N LYS A 452 13.63 -14.87 -2.23
CA LYS A 452 14.61 -14.35 -1.26
C LYS A 452 14.47 -12.86 -0.97
N SER A 453 13.58 -12.16 -1.69
CA SER A 453 13.30 -10.73 -1.50
C SER A 453 14.51 -9.81 -1.69
N MET A 454 15.40 -10.15 -2.62
CA MET A 454 16.66 -9.43 -2.90
C MET A 454 16.40 -7.95 -3.27
N ASN A 455 17.35 -7.07 -2.95
CA ASN A 455 17.20 -5.62 -3.16
C ASN A 455 17.70 -5.18 -4.54
N LEU A 456 18.89 -5.66 -4.94
CA LEU A 456 19.58 -5.19 -6.14
C LEU A 456 18.82 -5.54 -7.44
N PRO A 457 18.29 -6.76 -7.63
CA PRO A 457 17.50 -7.10 -8.81
C PRO A 457 16.23 -6.25 -8.94
N ALA A 458 15.60 -5.85 -7.81
CA ALA A 458 14.39 -5.05 -7.82
C ALA A 458 14.66 -3.57 -8.17
N VAL A 459 15.78 -3.01 -7.69
CA VAL A 459 16.20 -1.64 -8.03
C VAL A 459 16.64 -1.56 -9.49
N ASP A 460 17.47 -2.51 -9.94
CA ASP A 460 17.96 -2.49 -11.33
C ASP A 460 16.80 -2.70 -12.31
N LEU A 461 15.89 -3.64 -12.04
CA LEU A 461 14.70 -3.85 -12.86
C LEU A 461 13.81 -2.60 -12.94
N LEU A 462 13.59 -1.87 -11.83
CA LEU A 462 12.90 -0.58 -11.87
C LEU A 462 13.66 0.47 -12.70
N SER A 463 14.99 0.45 -12.66
CA SER A 463 15.83 1.31 -13.50
C SER A 463 15.74 0.94 -14.98
N GLN A 464 15.63 -0.35 -15.34
CA GLN A 464 15.49 -0.83 -16.71
C GLN A 464 14.11 -0.54 -17.31
N ILE A 465 13.02 -0.79 -16.58
CA ILE A 465 11.65 -0.49 -17.06
C ILE A 465 11.30 1.01 -16.95
N GLY A 466 12.09 1.76 -16.18
CA GLY A 466 11.89 3.18 -15.89
C GLY A 466 10.93 3.44 -14.73
N VAL A 467 11.35 4.30 -13.80
CA VAL A 467 10.58 4.66 -12.58
C VAL A 467 9.15 5.10 -12.88
N LYS A 468 8.92 5.83 -13.99
CA LYS A 468 7.56 6.26 -14.38
C LYS A 468 6.64 5.06 -14.65
N THR A 469 7.12 4.01 -15.29
CA THR A 469 6.36 2.80 -15.60
C THR A 469 5.87 2.12 -14.32
N GLY A 470 6.73 2.05 -13.29
CA GLY A 470 6.36 1.56 -11.97
C GLY A 470 5.30 2.44 -11.28
N ILE A 471 5.47 3.76 -11.29
CA ILE A 471 4.50 4.71 -10.70
C ILE A 471 3.14 4.62 -11.43
N ASP A 472 3.13 4.62 -12.77
CA ASP A 472 1.91 4.52 -13.58
C ASP A 472 1.15 3.21 -13.29
N PHE A 473 1.86 2.10 -13.09
CA PHE A 473 1.26 0.80 -12.77
C PHE A 473 0.69 0.76 -11.35
N VAL A 474 1.44 1.27 -10.36
CA VAL A 474 0.97 1.44 -8.97
C VAL A 474 -0.26 2.36 -8.90
N LYS A 475 -0.33 3.39 -9.75
CA LYS A 475 -1.49 4.29 -9.86
C LYS A 475 -2.74 3.58 -10.37
N LYS A 476 -2.62 2.66 -11.34
CA LYS A 476 -3.73 1.78 -11.77
C LYS A 476 -4.26 0.92 -10.62
N LEU A 477 -3.38 0.44 -9.75
CA LEU A 477 -3.72 -0.35 -8.55
C LEU A 477 -4.42 0.47 -7.45
N GLY A 478 -4.67 1.77 -7.65
CA GLY A 478 -5.37 2.63 -6.70
C GLY A 478 -4.48 3.19 -5.58
N ILE A 479 -3.17 3.29 -5.83
CA ILE A 479 -2.19 3.89 -4.93
C ILE A 479 -1.58 5.12 -5.62
N ASP A 480 -2.04 6.32 -5.25
CA ASP A 480 -1.46 7.58 -5.72
C ASP A 480 -0.17 7.91 -4.96
N LEU A 481 0.96 7.82 -5.65
CA LEU A 481 2.27 8.24 -5.16
C LEU A 481 2.51 9.75 -5.39
N ASP A 482 3.42 10.31 -4.60
CA ASP A 482 3.84 11.71 -4.71
C ASP A 482 4.80 11.89 -5.90
N GLU A 483 4.28 12.20 -7.09
CA GLU A 483 5.08 12.29 -8.33
C GLU A 483 6.29 13.25 -8.26
N LYS A 484 6.37 14.15 -7.27
CA LYS A 484 7.55 14.99 -7.02
C LYS A 484 8.60 14.27 -6.17
N ASN A 485 8.18 13.62 -5.08
CA ASN A 485 9.09 13.07 -4.08
C ASN A 485 9.39 11.56 -4.29
N ASP A 486 8.41 10.80 -4.78
CA ASP A 486 8.48 9.35 -5.04
C ASP A 486 9.07 9.01 -6.42
N ARG A 487 9.41 9.99 -7.27
CA ARG A 487 10.03 9.74 -8.59
C ARG A 487 11.53 9.45 -8.48
N ASN A 488 11.87 8.41 -7.71
CA ASN A 488 13.23 7.96 -7.43
C ASN A 488 13.30 6.42 -7.40
N LEU A 489 14.50 5.83 -7.27
CA LEU A 489 14.68 4.36 -7.28
C LEU A 489 14.43 3.67 -5.93
N ALA A 490 14.43 4.39 -4.80
CA ALA A 490 14.20 3.80 -3.47
C ALA A 490 12.76 3.29 -3.28
N ILE A 491 11.81 3.71 -4.13
CA ILE A 491 10.46 3.14 -4.16
C ILE A 491 10.47 1.64 -4.48
N ALA A 492 11.47 1.14 -5.23
CA ALA A 492 11.65 -0.30 -5.46
C ALA A 492 11.83 -1.08 -4.15
N LEU A 493 12.39 -0.44 -3.11
CA LEU A 493 12.56 -1.03 -1.79
C LEU A 493 11.44 -0.61 -0.81
N GLY A 494 10.39 0.06 -1.31
CA GLY A 494 9.28 0.57 -0.51
C GLY A 494 9.62 1.79 0.35
N GLY A 495 10.64 2.58 -0.04
CA GLY A 495 10.90 3.91 0.52
C GLY A 495 10.07 4.96 -0.19
N LEU A 496 8.94 5.35 0.40
CA LEU A 496 7.97 6.31 -0.13
C LEU A 496 7.93 7.57 0.73
N ASN A 497 7.47 8.70 0.20
CA ASN A 497 7.30 9.95 0.94
C ASN A 497 6.23 9.82 2.04
N LYS A 498 5.11 9.16 1.73
CA LYS A 498 3.96 9.01 2.63
C LYS A 498 3.77 7.59 3.17
N GLY A 499 4.16 6.57 2.41
CA GLY A 499 3.79 5.18 2.69
C GLY A 499 2.40 4.81 2.16
N VAL A 500 1.90 3.64 2.54
CA VAL A 500 0.60 3.05 2.12
C VAL A 500 -0.11 2.38 3.30
N THR A 501 -1.45 2.26 3.26
CA THR A 501 -2.22 1.59 4.32
C THR A 501 -2.43 0.10 4.05
N THR A 502 -2.89 -0.69 5.05
CA THR A 502 -3.24 -2.10 4.82
C THR A 502 -4.46 -2.26 3.91
N LEU A 503 -5.44 -1.35 3.94
CA LEU A 503 -6.54 -1.37 2.96
C LEU A 503 -6.03 -1.16 1.52
N GLN A 504 -5.10 -0.22 1.31
CA GLN A 504 -4.48 0.01 0.00
C GLN A 504 -3.69 -1.21 -0.48
N MET A 505 -2.87 -1.81 0.39
CA MET A 505 -2.06 -2.98 0.04
C MET A 505 -2.91 -4.23 -0.21
N ALA A 506 -3.92 -4.50 0.62
CA ALA A 506 -4.84 -5.61 0.40
C ALA A 506 -5.59 -5.47 -0.93
N ARG A 507 -6.08 -4.26 -1.24
CA ARG A 507 -6.76 -3.99 -2.50
C ARG A 507 -5.83 -4.13 -3.70
N ALA A 508 -4.62 -3.58 -3.66
CA ALA A 508 -3.65 -3.73 -4.74
C ALA A 508 -3.25 -5.20 -4.99
N TYR A 509 -3.20 -6.03 -3.92
CA TYR A 509 -2.90 -7.45 -4.06
C TYR A 509 -4.10 -8.29 -4.54
N SER A 510 -5.35 -7.91 -4.28
CA SER A 510 -6.52 -8.71 -4.68
C SER A 510 -6.73 -8.77 -6.21
N ALA A 511 -6.04 -7.91 -6.97
CA ALA A 511 -5.96 -8.02 -8.42
C ALA A 511 -5.20 -9.27 -8.91
N PHE A 512 -4.24 -9.81 -8.14
CA PHE A 512 -3.48 -11.00 -8.54
C PHE A 512 -4.33 -12.30 -8.57
N PRO A 513 -5.12 -12.66 -7.52
CA PRO A 513 -6.02 -13.81 -7.60
C PRO A 513 -7.23 -13.58 -8.52
N ASN A 514 -7.64 -12.32 -8.76
CA ASN A 514 -8.74 -11.98 -9.66
C ASN A 514 -8.28 -11.65 -11.10
N ASN A 515 -7.31 -12.41 -11.63
CA ASN A 515 -6.87 -12.36 -13.04
C ASN A 515 -6.49 -10.96 -13.58
N GLY A 516 -6.03 -10.05 -12.71
CA GLY A 516 -5.67 -8.68 -13.04
C GLY A 516 -6.82 -7.66 -12.93
N ASN A 517 -7.95 -8.05 -12.34
CA ASN A 517 -9.11 -7.19 -12.10
C ASN A 517 -9.13 -6.65 -10.67
N LEU A 518 -9.27 -5.33 -10.53
CA LEU A 518 -9.28 -4.59 -9.28
C LEU A 518 -10.71 -4.10 -8.94
N PRO A 519 -11.44 -4.78 -8.04
CA PRO A 519 -12.71 -4.26 -7.54
C PRO A 519 -12.55 -3.00 -6.67
N THR A 520 -13.63 -2.24 -6.48
CA THR A 520 -13.70 -1.18 -5.46
C THR A 520 -13.91 -1.81 -4.08
N ALA A 521 -12.96 -1.61 -3.17
CA ALA A 521 -13.09 -2.10 -1.81
C ALA A 521 -14.19 -1.34 -1.05
N HIS A 522 -15.06 -2.07 -0.36
CA HIS A 522 -16.26 -1.54 0.27
C HIS A 522 -16.69 -2.39 1.47
N ALA A 523 -17.22 -1.78 2.52
CA ALA A 523 -17.86 -2.45 3.65
C ALA A 523 -19.39 -2.38 3.57
N ILE A 524 -19.99 -1.39 2.87
CA ILE A 524 -21.44 -1.24 2.74
C ILE A 524 -21.93 -1.82 1.41
N THR A 525 -22.93 -2.71 1.46
CA THR A 525 -23.62 -3.23 0.27
C THR A 525 -24.88 -2.43 -0.08
N LYS A 526 -25.63 -1.96 0.94
CA LYS A 526 -26.77 -1.04 0.79
C LYS A 526 -27.13 -0.36 2.13
N ILE A 527 -27.68 0.84 2.06
CA ILE A 527 -28.37 1.52 3.17
C ILE A 527 -29.87 1.58 2.83
N VAL A 528 -30.75 1.32 3.79
CA VAL A 528 -32.21 1.48 3.66
C VAL A 528 -32.69 2.49 4.70
N GLY A 529 -33.46 3.49 4.26
CA GLY A 529 -34.08 4.49 5.13
C GLY A 529 -35.29 3.98 5.91
N ASP A 530 -35.74 4.79 6.86
CA ASP A 530 -37.04 4.67 7.55
C ASP A 530 -38.21 4.81 6.56
N ASP A 531 -38.07 5.66 5.55
CA ASP A 531 -38.94 5.79 4.38
C ASP A 531 -38.91 4.57 3.42
N GLY A 532 -38.11 3.54 3.72
CA GLY A 532 -37.93 2.35 2.89
C GLY A 532 -37.03 2.54 1.67
N LYS A 533 -36.44 3.73 1.47
CA LYS A 533 -35.61 4.06 0.30
C LYS A 533 -34.28 3.33 0.34
N VAL A 534 -34.05 2.48 -0.66
CA VAL A 534 -32.80 1.72 -0.80
C VAL A 534 -31.75 2.54 -1.55
N THR A 535 -30.59 2.72 -0.92
CA THR A 535 -29.37 3.29 -1.51
C THR A 535 -28.32 2.19 -1.64
N PRO A 536 -28.19 1.53 -2.81
CA PRO A 536 -27.24 0.44 -3.02
C PRO A 536 -25.81 0.93 -3.28
N PHE A 537 -24.84 0.06 -3.02
CA PHE A 537 -23.46 0.23 -3.44
C PHE A 537 -23.33 0.37 -4.97
N LYS A 538 -22.31 1.13 -5.40
CA LYS A 538 -22.01 1.42 -6.82
C LYS A 538 -20.51 1.28 -7.07
N GLY A 539 -20.01 0.06 -6.86
CA GLY A 539 -18.63 -0.31 -7.16
C GLY A 539 -18.34 -0.38 -8.66
N GLU A 540 -17.06 -0.33 -8.99
CA GLU A 540 -16.52 -0.59 -10.33
C GLU A 540 -15.39 -1.62 -10.19
N THR A 541 -15.32 -2.57 -11.13
CA THR A 541 -14.18 -3.49 -11.25
C THR A 541 -13.38 -3.11 -12.48
N LYS A 542 -12.07 -2.90 -12.32
CA LYS A 542 -11.19 -2.36 -13.37
C LYS A 542 -10.09 -3.35 -13.70
N SER A 543 -9.93 -3.71 -14.98
CA SER A 543 -8.73 -4.43 -15.41
C SER A 543 -7.53 -3.49 -15.30
N VAL A 544 -6.51 -3.90 -14.54
CA VAL A 544 -5.32 -3.09 -14.21
C VAL A 544 -4.01 -3.71 -14.69
N MET A 545 -4.01 -5.03 -14.90
CA MET A 545 -2.93 -5.80 -15.52
C MET A 545 -3.51 -6.99 -16.31
N SER A 546 -2.73 -7.61 -17.18
CA SER A 546 -3.11 -8.84 -17.87
C SER A 546 -3.21 -10.06 -16.93
N ALA A 547 -4.08 -11.01 -17.27
CA ALA A 547 -4.21 -12.28 -16.56
C ALA A 547 -2.90 -13.09 -16.55
N LYS A 548 -2.05 -12.94 -17.59
CA LYS A 548 -0.69 -13.49 -17.65
C LYS A 548 0.19 -12.94 -16.52
N THR A 549 0.22 -11.62 -16.34
CA THR A 549 0.96 -10.97 -15.26
C THR A 549 0.44 -11.40 -13.89
N ALA A 550 -0.89 -11.46 -13.73
CA ALA A 550 -1.52 -11.90 -12.49
C ALA A 550 -1.16 -13.36 -12.12
N TRP A 551 -1.17 -14.27 -13.10
CA TRP A 551 -0.75 -15.66 -12.93
C TRP A 551 0.74 -15.80 -12.61
N TYR A 552 1.61 -15.16 -13.39
CA TYR A 552 3.07 -15.22 -13.18
C TYR A 552 3.49 -14.61 -11.84
N MET A 553 2.87 -13.50 -11.42
CA MET A 553 3.08 -12.90 -10.10
C MET A 553 2.57 -13.80 -8.96
N THR A 554 1.48 -14.54 -9.18
CA THR A 554 1.01 -15.56 -8.22
C THR A 554 2.02 -16.68 -8.07
N GLN A 555 2.54 -17.25 -9.16
CA GLN A 555 3.58 -18.30 -9.10
C GLN A 555 4.85 -17.83 -8.38
N LEU A 556 5.31 -16.60 -8.67
CA LEU A 556 6.42 -15.96 -7.96
C LEU A 556 6.16 -15.82 -6.44
N MET A 557 4.94 -15.45 -6.05
CA MET A 557 4.57 -15.24 -4.64
C MET A 557 4.16 -16.52 -3.90
N GLN A 558 3.83 -17.61 -4.58
CA GLN A 558 3.80 -18.95 -3.98
C GLN A 558 5.21 -19.34 -3.53
N GLY A 559 6.23 -19.15 -4.39
CA GLY A 559 7.63 -19.43 -4.07
C GLY A 559 8.16 -18.72 -2.80
N VAL A 560 7.58 -17.56 -2.44
CA VAL A 560 7.92 -16.81 -1.22
C VAL A 560 7.42 -17.49 0.06
N VAL A 561 6.27 -18.16 0.04
CA VAL A 561 5.66 -18.82 1.22
C VAL A 561 6.06 -20.29 1.35
N GLU A 562 6.72 -20.86 0.35
CA GLU A 562 7.33 -22.19 0.44
C GLU A 562 8.65 -22.21 1.22
N PRO A 563 9.12 -23.39 1.70
CA PRO A 563 10.37 -23.54 2.42
C PRO A 563 11.57 -22.82 1.76
N GLY A 564 12.35 -22.15 2.61
CA GLY A 564 13.48 -21.29 2.20
C GLY A 564 13.08 -19.96 1.56
N GLY A 565 11.79 -19.65 1.41
CA GLY A 565 11.26 -18.34 1.02
C GLY A 565 11.05 -17.42 2.22
N THR A 566 11.05 -16.11 1.98
CA THR A 566 10.98 -15.09 3.05
C THR A 566 9.63 -15.00 3.77
N GLY A 567 8.57 -15.62 3.24
CA GLY A 567 7.22 -15.63 3.81
C GLY A 567 6.79 -16.96 4.44
N ALA A 568 7.70 -17.94 4.60
CA ALA A 568 7.35 -19.31 5.02
C ALA A 568 6.57 -19.39 6.35
N ALA A 569 6.74 -18.43 7.26
CA ALA A 569 5.98 -18.35 8.52
C ALA A 569 4.46 -18.17 8.32
N ALA A 570 4.03 -17.66 7.17
CA ALA A 570 2.62 -17.49 6.81
C ALA A 570 1.93 -18.77 6.29
N LYS A 571 2.70 -19.83 5.98
CA LYS A 571 2.17 -21.05 5.34
C LYS A 571 1.24 -21.82 6.27
N PHE A 572 0.03 -22.11 5.78
CA PHE A 572 -0.91 -23.07 6.34
C PHE A 572 -1.41 -24.02 5.25
N ASP A 573 -2.28 -24.97 5.61
CA ASP A 573 -2.85 -25.95 4.70
C ASP A 573 -3.96 -25.33 3.82
N ARG A 574 -3.53 -24.56 2.82
CA ARG A 574 -4.34 -24.01 1.73
C ARG A 574 -3.41 -23.49 0.62
N PRO A 575 -3.85 -23.44 -0.66
CA PRO A 575 -3.19 -22.64 -1.68
C PRO A 575 -3.06 -21.17 -1.24
N LEU A 576 -1.82 -20.70 -1.16
CA LEU A 576 -1.43 -19.40 -0.62
C LEU A 576 -0.30 -18.82 -1.47
N ALA A 577 -0.39 -17.52 -1.77
CA ALA A 577 0.70 -16.72 -2.29
C ALA A 577 0.86 -15.47 -1.40
N GLY A 578 2.07 -14.90 -1.30
CA GLY A 578 2.24 -13.63 -0.61
C GLY A 578 3.65 -13.07 -0.61
N LYS A 579 3.83 -11.93 0.07
CA LYS A 579 5.10 -11.22 0.15
C LYS A 579 5.28 -10.52 1.50
N THR A 580 6.44 -10.76 2.11
CA THR A 580 6.92 -9.97 3.25
C THR A 580 7.43 -8.59 2.84
N GLY A 581 7.20 -7.61 3.70
CA GLY A 581 7.85 -6.32 3.68
C GLY A 581 8.50 -6.01 5.02
N SER A 582 9.60 -5.26 4.99
CA SER A 582 10.26 -4.75 6.18
C SER A 582 10.98 -3.46 5.80
N THR A 583 11.03 -2.50 6.72
CA THR A 583 11.94 -1.35 6.60
C THR A 583 12.79 -1.22 7.85
N GLN A 584 14.10 -1.05 7.66
CA GLN A 584 15.07 -0.89 8.74
C GLN A 584 14.96 0.50 9.40
N LEU A 585 15.53 0.63 10.59
CA LEU A 585 15.77 1.93 11.20
C LEU A 585 16.90 2.68 10.49
N ASP A 586 16.73 3.99 10.36
CA ASP A 586 17.81 4.95 10.09
C ASP A 586 18.16 5.68 11.40
N ILE A 587 18.66 4.92 12.39
CA ILE A 587 19.08 5.41 13.70
C ILE A 587 20.42 4.76 14.04
N LYS A 588 21.45 5.58 14.27
CA LYS A 588 22.83 5.14 14.49
C LYS A 588 22.94 4.16 15.66
N GLY A 589 23.49 2.97 15.41
CA GLY A 589 23.64 1.86 16.37
C GLY A 589 22.41 0.96 16.52
N LEU A 590 21.32 1.24 15.81
CA LEU A 590 20.07 0.46 15.82
C LEU A 590 19.64 -0.04 14.42
N GLU A 591 20.48 0.13 13.40
CA GLU A 591 20.23 -0.14 11.97
C GLU A 591 19.87 -1.61 11.66
N LYS A 592 20.20 -2.51 12.60
CA LYS A 592 19.84 -3.94 12.58
C LYS A 592 18.36 -4.23 12.89
N TYR A 593 17.63 -3.26 13.44
CA TYR A 593 16.22 -3.38 13.81
C TYR A 593 15.29 -2.75 12.77
N ASN A 594 13.99 -3.03 12.88
CA ASN A 594 12.97 -2.59 11.93
C ASN A 594 12.11 -1.43 12.48
N ARG A 595 11.55 -0.63 11.58
CA ARG A 595 10.45 0.32 11.86
C ARG A 595 9.09 -0.33 11.60
N ASP A 596 8.91 -0.81 10.38
CA ASP A 596 7.67 -1.41 9.88
C ASP A 596 7.94 -2.86 9.45
N LEU A 597 7.06 -3.78 9.84
CA LEU A 597 6.96 -5.13 9.30
C LEU A 597 5.63 -5.30 8.57
N TRP A 598 5.65 -6.08 7.49
CA TRP A 598 4.49 -6.34 6.66
C TRP A 598 4.43 -7.79 6.19
N PHE A 599 3.22 -8.31 6.05
CA PHE A 599 2.94 -9.43 5.17
C PHE A 599 1.66 -9.15 4.40
N VAL A 600 1.70 -9.29 3.07
CA VAL A 600 0.52 -9.18 2.22
C VAL A 600 0.42 -10.44 1.39
N GLY A 601 -0.70 -11.14 1.49
CA GLY A 601 -0.88 -12.44 0.87
C GLY A 601 -2.34 -12.78 0.67
N TYR A 602 -2.58 -13.83 -0.10
CA TYR A 602 -3.91 -14.18 -0.56
C TYR A 602 -4.03 -15.66 -0.85
N THR A 603 -5.23 -16.17 -0.64
CA THR A 603 -5.73 -17.43 -1.16
C THR A 603 -6.57 -17.12 -2.41
N PRO A 604 -7.12 -18.10 -3.14
CA PRO A 604 -8.00 -17.79 -4.27
C PRO A 604 -9.28 -17.05 -3.82
N GLU A 605 -9.75 -17.29 -2.59
CA GLU A 605 -10.96 -16.67 -2.04
C GLU A 605 -10.72 -15.26 -1.49
N TRP A 606 -9.70 -15.09 -0.63
CA TRP A 606 -9.49 -13.86 0.15
C TRP A 606 -8.05 -13.33 0.07
N THR A 607 -7.91 -12.00 0.04
CA THR A 607 -6.62 -11.29 0.19
C THR A 607 -6.56 -10.59 1.54
N ALA A 608 -5.41 -10.61 2.21
CA ALA A 608 -5.21 -9.83 3.42
C ALA A 608 -3.83 -9.18 3.50
N ALA A 609 -3.80 -7.99 4.11
CA ALA A 609 -2.58 -7.24 4.42
C ALA A 609 -2.46 -7.01 5.92
N VAL A 610 -1.30 -7.35 6.48
CA VAL A 610 -0.91 -7.11 7.87
C VAL A 610 0.26 -6.13 7.91
N TRP A 611 0.16 -5.12 8.78
CA TRP A 611 1.27 -4.25 9.19
C TRP A 611 1.52 -4.42 10.69
N MET A 612 2.77 -4.33 11.15
CA MET A 612 3.16 -4.22 12.56
C MET A 612 4.26 -3.16 12.71
N GLY A 613 4.17 -2.33 13.76
CA GLY A 613 5.14 -1.27 14.02
C GLY A 613 4.76 -0.36 15.18
N PHE A 614 5.44 0.78 15.31
CA PHE A 614 5.14 1.80 16.33
C PHE A 614 4.67 3.10 15.67
N ASP A 615 3.73 3.82 16.29
CA ASP A 615 3.15 5.07 15.77
C ASP A 615 4.18 6.18 15.62
N LYS A 616 4.88 6.50 16.71
CA LYS A 616 6.17 7.15 16.68
C LYS A 616 7.26 6.07 16.66
N THR A 617 8.36 6.31 15.94
CA THR A 617 9.54 5.44 15.95
C THR A 617 10.75 6.24 16.39
N ASP A 618 11.49 5.73 17.38
CA ASP A 618 12.67 6.38 17.95
C ASP A 618 13.59 5.34 18.62
N SER A 619 14.62 5.79 19.36
CA SER A 619 15.59 4.91 20.03
C SER A 619 15.02 4.06 21.17
N LYS A 620 13.77 4.32 21.61
CA LYS A 620 13.01 3.46 22.54
C LYS A 620 11.92 2.65 21.84
N HIS A 621 11.41 3.15 20.71
CA HIS A 621 10.27 2.61 19.98
C HIS A 621 10.67 2.04 18.62
N TYR A 622 11.03 0.76 18.60
CA TYR A 622 11.42 0.04 17.39
C TYR A 622 11.06 -1.44 17.42
N VAL A 623 10.99 -2.06 16.25
CA VAL A 623 10.61 -3.47 16.08
C VAL A 623 11.86 -4.35 16.10
N SER A 624 11.99 -5.15 17.15
CA SER A 624 13.03 -6.18 17.31
C SER A 624 12.63 -7.55 16.77
N MET A 625 11.35 -7.72 16.41
CA MET A 625 10.81 -8.95 15.82
C MET A 625 11.36 -9.22 14.40
N SER A 626 11.35 -10.50 14.00
CA SER A 626 11.73 -10.91 12.64
C SER A 626 10.65 -10.56 11.60
N SER A 627 11.06 -10.41 10.34
CA SER A 627 10.18 -10.10 9.21
C SER A 627 9.05 -11.11 8.96
N GLY A 628 9.18 -12.34 9.45
CA GLY A 628 8.14 -13.36 9.38
C GLY A 628 6.95 -13.13 10.33
N SER A 629 7.07 -12.25 11.32
CA SER A 629 6.07 -12.09 12.40
C SER A 629 4.71 -11.60 11.91
N ALA A 630 4.68 -10.70 10.92
CA ALA A 630 3.43 -10.29 10.25
C ALA A 630 2.78 -11.44 9.48
N GLY A 631 3.59 -12.40 8.99
CA GLY A 631 3.11 -13.65 8.40
C GLY A 631 2.48 -14.60 9.43
N VAL A 632 2.98 -14.62 10.68
CA VAL A 632 2.36 -15.38 11.77
C VAL A 632 0.98 -14.81 12.11
N ILE A 633 0.85 -13.49 12.25
CA ILE A 633 -0.46 -12.83 12.44
C ILE A 633 -1.42 -13.16 11.28
N PHE A 634 -0.95 -13.04 10.03
CA PHE A 634 -1.73 -13.41 8.85
C PHE A 634 -2.22 -14.85 8.91
N LYS A 635 -1.34 -15.81 9.24
CA LYS A 635 -1.68 -17.23 9.38
C LYS A 635 -2.71 -17.47 10.48
N GLU A 636 -2.46 -16.94 11.68
CA GLU A 636 -3.31 -17.15 12.86
C GLU A 636 -4.75 -16.67 12.66
N VAL A 637 -4.95 -15.61 11.86
CA VAL A 637 -6.29 -15.13 11.47
C VAL A 637 -6.83 -15.92 10.27
N MET A 638 -6.10 -15.96 9.14
CA MET A 638 -6.61 -16.50 7.88
C MET A 638 -6.91 -18.00 7.94
N GLN A 639 -6.06 -18.81 8.61
CA GLN A 639 -6.26 -20.25 8.74
C GLN A 639 -7.56 -20.56 9.49
N LYS A 640 -7.87 -19.81 10.56
CA LYS A 640 -9.07 -20.02 11.37
C LYS A 640 -10.32 -19.42 10.71
N ALA A 641 -10.20 -18.25 10.09
CA ALA A 641 -11.32 -17.58 9.42
C ALA A 641 -11.78 -18.34 8.16
N LEU A 642 -10.85 -18.91 7.39
CA LEU A 642 -11.15 -19.75 6.22
C LEU A 642 -11.50 -21.21 6.55
N ALA A 643 -11.41 -21.65 7.82
CA ALA A 643 -11.61 -23.05 8.21
C ALA A 643 -13.00 -23.62 7.88
N LYS A 644 -14.02 -22.76 7.77
CA LYS A 644 -15.40 -23.12 7.39
C LYS A 644 -15.70 -22.91 5.89
N ARG A 645 -14.75 -22.44 5.09
CA ARG A 645 -14.93 -22.13 3.65
C ARG A 645 -14.27 -23.21 2.78
N PRO A 646 -14.97 -23.78 1.77
CA PRO A 646 -14.44 -24.82 0.88
C PRO A 646 -13.06 -24.45 0.31
N MET A 647 -12.10 -25.36 0.37
CA MET A 647 -10.76 -25.11 -0.18
C MET A 647 -10.82 -25.05 -1.71
N THR A 648 -10.29 -23.97 -2.28
CA THR A 648 -10.13 -23.82 -3.72
C THR A 648 -8.65 -23.66 -4.10
N SER A 649 -8.33 -23.86 -5.37
CA SER A 649 -6.99 -23.71 -5.95
C SER A 649 -6.91 -22.51 -6.88
N PHE A 650 -5.72 -21.92 -7.02
CA PHE A 650 -5.48 -20.90 -8.04
C PHE A 650 -5.69 -21.51 -9.43
N LYS A 651 -6.68 -20.99 -10.17
CA LYS A 651 -6.95 -21.43 -11.54
C LYS A 651 -5.98 -20.72 -12.49
N ARG A 652 -5.27 -21.48 -13.32
CA ARG A 652 -4.50 -20.95 -14.45
C ARG A 652 -5.48 -20.45 -15.52
N PRO A 653 -5.41 -19.18 -15.96
CA PRO A 653 -6.19 -18.71 -17.10
C PRO A 653 -5.73 -19.34 -18.42
N ASP A 654 -6.66 -19.54 -19.35
CA ASP A 654 -6.40 -20.16 -20.64
C ASP A 654 -5.43 -19.36 -21.52
N GLY A 655 -4.71 -20.04 -22.41
CA GLY A 655 -3.79 -19.43 -23.37
C GLY A 655 -2.49 -18.85 -22.78
N ILE A 656 -2.28 -18.92 -21.46
CA ILE A 656 -1.01 -18.55 -20.83
C ILE A 656 -0.01 -19.70 -20.96
N PRO A 657 1.21 -19.48 -21.50
CA PRO A 657 2.25 -20.51 -21.60
C PRO A 657 2.65 -21.11 -20.25
N ASP A 658 3.21 -22.32 -20.28
CA ASP A 658 3.78 -22.95 -19.10
C ASP A 658 5.05 -22.24 -18.63
N LEU A 659 5.20 -22.16 -17.30
CA LEU A 659 6.43 -21.72 -16.66
C LEU A 659 7.35 -22.91 -16.46
N THR A 660 7.88 -23.43 -17.57
CA THR A 660 8.97 -24.41 -17.54
C THR A 660 10.21 -23.75 -16.93
N ALA A 661 10.73 -24.33 -15.84
CA ALA A 661 11.97 -23.87 -15.26
C ALA A 661 13.13 -24.09 -16.25
N PRO A 662 14.08 -23.14 -16.38
CA PRO A 662 15.24 -23.32 -17.22
C PRO A 662 16.10 -24.48 -16.71
N PRO A 663 16.89 -25.13 -17.57
CA PRO A 663 17.80 -26.21 -17.17
C PRO A 663 18.71 -25.81 -16.02
N LYS A 664 19.05 -26.76 -15.14
CA LYS A 664 20.04 -26.53 -14.08
C LYS A 664 21.39 -26.18 -14.72
N GLY A 665 22.14 -25.28 -14.09
CA GLY A 665 23.51 -24.99 -14.51
C GLY A 665 24.45 -26.18 -14.30
N ILE A 666 25.47 -26.27 -15.14
CA ILE A 666 26.60 -27.20 -14.99
C ILE A 666 27.61 -26.61 -13.99
N SER A 667 28.29 -27.44 -13.20
CA SER A 667 29.31 -26.98 -12.24
C SER A 667 30.61 -27.78 -12.26
N ASP A 668 30.70 -28.74 -13.17
CA ASP A 668 31.77 -29.73 -13.28
C ASP A 668 32.36 -29.81 -14.70
N LEU A 669 32.24 -28.74 -15.50
CA LEU A 669 32.85 -28.69 -16.83
C LEU A 669 34.36 -28.84 -16.71
N ASN A 670 34.90 -29.84 -17.38
CA ASN A 670 36.33 -30.10 -17.51
C ASN A 670 36.76 -29.96 -18.98
N ALA A 671 38.00 -29.51 -19.19
CA ALA A 671 38.64 -29.41 -20.50
C ALA A 671 40.05 -30.02 -20.42
N GLU A 672 40.35 -30.95 -21.33
CA GLU A 672 41.61 -31.69 -21.38
C GLU A 672 42.25 -31.55 -22.78
N HIS A 673 43.54 -31.22 -22.85
CA HIS A 673 44.30 -31.22 -24.10
C HIS A 673 44.91 -32.61 -24.33
N ILE A 674 44.53 -33.23 -25.45
CA ILE A 674 44.93 -34.57 -25.83
C ILE A 674 45.65 -34.52 -27.18
N VAL A 675 46.89 -35.01 -27.22
CA VAL A 675 47.64 -35.18 -28.47
C VAL A 675 47.54 -36.63 -28.94
N MET A 676 47.05 -36.86 -30.15
CA MET A 676 47.00 -38.20 -30.76
C MET A 676 47.34 -38.13 -32.25
N GLY A 677 48.19 -39.05 -32.72
CA GLY A 677 48.48 -39.23 -34.15
C GLY A 677 48.95 -37.95 -34.87
N GLY A 678 49.75 -37.11 -34.21
CA GLY A 678 50.20 -35.83 -34.76
C GLY A 678 49.14 -34.70 -34.76
N ASN A 679 47.97 -34.89 -34.13
CA ASN A 679 46.94 -33.85 -34.01
C ASN A 679 46.74 -33.43 -32.55
N SER A 680 46.46 -32.14 -32.33
CA SER A 680 46.00 -31.59 -31.05
C SER A 680 44.48 -31.57 -31.01
N LYS A 681 43.89 -32.08 -29.91
CA LYS A 681 42.45 -32.10 -29.67
C LYS A 681 42.16 -31.59 -28.26
N VAL A 682 41.14 -30.75 -28.10
CA VAL A 682 40.56 -30.50 -26.77
C VAL A 682 39.34 -31.42 -26.62
N GLN A 683 39.26 -32.13 -25.49
CA GLN A 683 38.05 -32.86 -25.08
C GLN A 683 37.40 -32.14 -23.89
N LEU A 684 36.08 -31.98 -23.97
CA LEU A 684 35.25 -31.37 -22.93
C LEU A 684 34.32 -32.43 -22.35
N LYS A 685 34.12 -32.43 -21.03
CA LYS A 685 33.20 -33.34 -20.31
C LYS A 685 32.47 -32.60 -19.18
N TRP A 686 31.23 -32.96 -18.91
CA TRP A 686 30.39 -32.41 -17.84
C TRP A 686 29.28 -33.39 -17.43
N SER A 687 28.59 -33.15 -16.31
CA SER A 687 27.42 -33.93 -15.91
C SER A 687 26.15 -33.50 -16.64
N GLY A 688 25.29 -34.49 -16.97
CA GLY A 688 23.96 -34.22 -17.52
C GLY A 688 23.04 -33.54 -16.50
N VAL A 689 22.25 -32.56 -16.95
CA VAL A 689 21.42 -31.70 -16.07
C VAL A 689 19.90 -31.90 -16.19
N GLY A 690 19.46 -32.79 -17.09
CA GLY A 690 18.07 -33.16 -17.35
C GLY A 690 17.90 -33.85 -18.70
N ASP A 691 16.69 -34.37 -18.95
CA ASP A 691 16.31 -34.97 -20.23
C ASP A 691 16.01 -33.88 -21.29
N ASN A 692 16.15 -34.23 -22.58
CA ASN A 692 15.94 -33.35 -23.74
C ASN A 692 16.72 -32.01 -23.69
N ILE A 693 17.88 -32.00 -23.03
CA ILE A 693 18.77 -30.84 -22.95
C ILE A 693 19.82 -30.85 -24.07
N THR A 694 19.91 -29.75 -24.80
CA THR A 694 21.01 -29.42 -25.71
C THR A 694 22.03 -28.56 -24.96
N TYR A 695 23.31 -28.86 -25.12
CA TYR A 695 24.43 -28.15 -24.52
C TYR A 695 25.06 -27.23 -25.56
N GLN A 696 24.93 -25.92 -25.34
CA GLN A 696 25.53 -24.86 -26.15
C GLN A 696 26.94 -24.56 -25.62
N ILE A 697 27.96 -24.74 -26.45
CA ILE A 697 29.37 -24.65 -26.08
C ILE A 697 29.92 -23.32 -26.60
N PHE A 698 30.52 -22.53 -25.71
CA PHE A 698 31.17 -21.25 -26.04
C PHE A 698 32.65 -21.37 -25.73
N ARG A 699 33.50 -21.08 -26.72
CA ARG A 699 34.95 -20.96 -26.56
C ARG A 699 35.39 -19.51 -26.70
N LYS A 700 36.42 -19.11 -25.96
CA LYS A 700 37.28 -17.97 -26.30
C LYS A 700 38.76 -18.35 -26.24
N ASP A 701 39.60 -17.57 -26.90
CA ASP A 701 41.07 -17.67 -26.87
C ASP A 701 41.67 -16.52 -26.03
N SER A 702 43.01 -16.48 -25.89
CA SER A 702 43.68 -15.43 -25.10
C SER A 702 43.56 -14.01 -25.67
N LYS A 703 43.13 -13.85 -26.92
CA LYS A 703 43.01 -12.56 -27.62
C LYS A 703 41.61 -11.97 -27.44
N MET A 704 40.61 -12.81 -27.15
CA MET A 704 39.25 -12.39 -26.82
C MET A 704 39.06 -12.09 -25.33
N ALA A 705 38.66 -10.86 -25.02
CA ALA A 705 38.31 -10.44 -23.66
C ALA A 705 37.11 -11.25 -23.13
N ASP A 706 36.02 -11.26 -23.90
CA ASP A 706 34.75 -11.91 -23.58
C ASP A 706 34.48 -13.14 -24.45
N PHE A 707 33.54 -13.98 -24.00
CA PHE A 707 32.99 -15.06 -24.83
C PHE A 707 32.12 -14.52 -25.97
N PRO A 708 32.06 -15.20 -27.14
CA PRO A 708 31.15 -14.83 -28.22
C PRO A 708 29.68 -14.85 -27.79
N ALA A 709 28.85 -14.09 -28.52
CA ALA A 709 27.41 -14.01 -28.29
C ALA A 709 26.67 -15.30 -28.70
N GLU A 710 27.11 -15.92 -29.80
CA GLU A 710 26.61 -17.20 -30.30
C GLU A 710 27.52 -18.36 -29.86
N PRO A 711 26.98 -19.57 -29.63
CA PRO A 711 27.78 -20.73 -29.29
C PRO A 711 28.64 -21.20 -30.47
N THR A 712 29.85 -21.65 -30.17
CA THR A 712 30.80 -22.24 -31.12
C THR A 712 30.29 -23.60 -31.64
N GLN A 713 29.57 -24.35 -30.80
CA GLN A 713 28.94 -25.63 -31.16
C GLN A 713 27.71 -25.88 -30.28
N SER A 714 26.79 -26.75 -30.71
CA SER A 714 25.74 -27.34 -29.86
C SER A 714 25.72 -28.86 -29.97
N THR A 715 25.43 -29.57 -28.87
CA THR A 715 25.37 -31.05 -28.81
C THR A 715 24.34 -31.52 -27.80
N THR A 716 23.73 -32.69 -27.96
CA THR A 716 22.91 -33.32 -26.91
C THR A 716 23.72 -34.28 -26.01
N MET A 717 24.98 -34.54 -26.35
CA MET A 717 25.89 -35.37 -25.55
C MET A 717 26.46 -34.57 -24.38
N THR A 718 26.86 -35.24 -23.30
CA THR A 718 27.55 -34.63 -22.15
C THR A 718 29.08 -34.61 -22.28
N GLU A 719 29.57 -34.87 -23.49
CA GLU A 719 30.95 -34.63 -23.87
C GLU A 719 31.03 -34.02 -25.29
N PHE A 720 32.15 -33.37 -25.57
CA PHE A 720 32.47 -32.81 -26.88
C PHE A 720 33.98 -32.93 -27.15
N SER A 721 34.38 -32.79 -28.41
CA SER A 721 35.79 -32.66 -28.78
C SER A 721 35.95 -31.88 -30.07
N GLU A 722 37.00 -31.06 -30.14
CA GLU A 722 37.42 -30.39 -31.37
C GLU A 722 38.93 -30.41 -31.56
N PHE A 723 39.37 -30.34 -32.81
CA PHE A 723 40.78 -30.23 -33.16
C PHE A 723 41.25 -28.77 -33.08
N ILE A 724 42.40 -28.56 -32.47
CA ILE A 724 43.01 -27.23 -32.33
C ILE A 724 44.14 -27.09 -33.36
N SER A 725 44.17 -25.94 -34.03
CA SER A 725 45.07 -25.64 -35.15
C SER A 725 46.02 -24.46 -34.90
N GLN A 726 45.98 -23.85 -33.71
CA GLN A 726 46.93 -22.82 -33.27
C GLN A 726 47.29 -23.07 -31.79
N PRO A 727 48.56 -22.89 -31.36
CA PRO A 727 48.90 -22.92 -29.94
C PRO A 727 48.34 -21.67 -29.25
N ASP A 728 47.48 -21.87 -28.25
CA ASP A 728 46.86 -20.79 -27.48
C ASP A 728 46.35 -21.32 -26.12
N THR A 729 45.88 -20.43 -25.26
CA THR A 729 45.06 -20.78 -24.09
C THR A 729 43.60 -20.55 -24.42
N TYR A 730 42.78 -21.58 -24.22
CA TYR A 730 41.35 -21.56 -24.53
C TYR A 730 40.52 -21.70 -23.26
N ASP A 731 39.56 -20.79 -23.09
CA ASP A 731 38.53 -20.87 -22.06
C ASP A 731 37.24 -21.42 -22.68
N TYR A 732 36.58 -22.35 -21.99
CA TYR A 732 35.29 -22.91 -22.37
C TYR A 732 34.23 -22.68 -21.30
N VAL A 733 32.99 -22.41 -21.72
CA VAL A 733 31.78 -22.58 -20.90
C VAL A 733 30.71 -23.31 -21.68
N VAL A 734 29.88 -24.07 -20.98
CA VAL A 734 28.71 -24.75 -21.53
C VAL A 734 27.44 -24.15 -20.91
N VAL A 735 26.44 -23.89 -21.74
CA VAL A 735 25.09 -23.47 -21.34
C VAL A 735 24.12 -24.58 -21.70
N PRO A 736 23.41 -25.20 -20.74
CA PRO A 736 22.34 -26.12 -21.05
C PRO A 736 21.09 -25.36 -21.52
N TYR A 737 20.46 -25.85 -22.58
CA TYR A 737 19.37 -25.23 -23.32
C TYR A 737 18.27 -26.26 -23.57
N ASN A 738 17.03 -25.93 -23.23
CA ASN A 738 15.86 -26.73 -23.60
C ASN A 738 15.22 -26.12 -24.86
N ALA A 739 15.17 -26.90 -25.93
CA ALA A 739 14.67 -26.48 -27.24
C ALA A 739 13.13 -26.48 -27.35
N GLU A 740 12.43 -27.25 -26.51
CA GLU A 740 10.95 -27.35 -26.51
C GLU A 740 10.29 -26.06 -26.01
N ASN A 741 10.95 -25.38 -25.07
CA ASN A 741 10.47 -24.13 -24.45
C ASN A 741 11.40 -22.93 -24.68
N ASN A 742 12.51 -23.11 -25.41
CA ASN A 742 13.49 -22.08 -25.74
C ASN A 742 14.08 -21.37 -24.51
N THR A 743 14.49 -22.13 -23.48
CA THR A 743 15.08 -21.58 -22.24
C THR A 743 16.52 -22.05 -21.98
N THR A 744 17.35 -21.16 -21.45
CA THR A 744 18.75 -21.42 -21.09
C THR A 744 18.97 -21.47 -19.57
N GLY A 745 19.76 -22.45 -19.15
CA GLY A 745 20.31 -22.55 -17.80
C GLY A 745 21.39 -21.49 -17.53
N ALA A 746 22.12 -21.65 -16.44
CA ALA A 746 23.29 -20.83 -16.18
C ALA A 746 24.50 -21.31 -17.01
N ARG A 747 25.42 -20.40 -17.36
CA ARG A 747 26.77 -20.77 -17.82
C ARG A 747 27.45 -21.64 -16.75
N SER A 748 28.23 -22.61 -17.21
CA SER A 748 29.07 -23.44 -16.35
C SER A 748 30.16 -22.65 -15.63
N ASN A 749 30.90 -23.32 -14.75
CA ASN A 749 32.28 -22.92 -14.46
C ASN A 749 33.09 -22.77 -15.77
N VAL A 750 34.06 -21.87 -15.78
CA VAL A 750 35.03 -21.78 -16.89
C VAL A 750 35.98 -22.97 -16.78
N ALA A 751 36.23 -23.64 -17.90
CA ALA A 751 37.27 -24.65 -18.04
C ALA A 751 38.37 -24.12 -18.98
N THR A 752 39.52 -23.79 -18.40
CA THR A 752 40.69 -23.27 -19.11
C THR A 752 41.62 -24.42 -19.49
N VAL A 753 42.08 -24.45 -20.74
CA VAL A 753 43.05 -25.43 -21.24
C VAL A 753 44.12 -24.76 -22.10
N LYS A 754 45.39 -25.15 -21.90
CA LYS A 754 46.54 -24.56 -22.58
C LYS A 754 47.11 -25.55 -23.60
N VAL A 755 47.16 -25.12 -24.87
CA VAL A 755 47.66 -25.92 -26.00
C VAL A 755 49.02 -25.37 -26.39
N ASP A 756 50.07 -25.90 -25.76
CA ASP A 756 51.46 -25.46 -26.03
C ASP A 756 52.07 -26.08 -27.30
N THR A 757 51.55 -27.22 -27.74
CA THR A 757 52.02 -27.93 -28.93
C THR A 757 50.85 -28.39 -29.79
N LEU A 758 50.90 -28.02 -31.07
CA LEU A 758 50.24 -28.80 -32.11
C LEU A 758 51.07 -30.05 -32.35
N GLY A 759 50.44 -31.19 -32.64
CA GLY A 759 51.15 -32.45 -32.81
C GLY A 759 52.18 -32.38 -33.95
N GLY A 760 53.41 -32.81 -33.66
CA GLY A 760 54.49 -32.92 -34.64
C GLY A 760 54.66 -34.36 -35.10
N ASN A 761 54.92 -34.56 -36.39
CA ASN A 761 55.19 -35.89 -36.95
C ASN A 761 56.68 -36.25 -36.75
N PRO A 762 57.03 -37.33 -36.03
CA PRO A 762 58.42 -37.75 -35.85
C PRO A 762 58.93 -38.48 -37.11
N LEU A 763 59.25 -37.73 -38.16
CA LEU A 763 60.02 -38.22 -39.31
C LEU A 763 61.51 -37.94 -39.07
N ASP A 764 62.21 -38.96 -38.61
CA ASP A 764 63.65 -38.92 -38.35
C ASP A 764 64.45 -38.92 -39.66
N PRO A 765 65.37 -37.97 -39.91
CA PRO A 765 66.13 -37.92 -41.15
C PRO A 765 67.20 -39.03 -41.18
N LEU A 766 67.03 -40.01 -42.08
CA LEU A 766 68.02 -41.07 -42.30
C LEU A 766 69.42 -40.49 -42.62
N HIS A 767 70.42 -40.91 -41.86
CA HIS A 767 71.83 -40.57 -42.09
C HIS A 767 72.31 -41.07 -43.48
N PRO A 768 73.11 -40.28 -44.21
CA PRO A 768 73.57 -40.65 -45.54
C PRO A 768 74.83 -41.54 -45.51
N GLY A 769 74.83 -42.61 -46.32
CA GLY A 769 76.05 -43.15 -46.93
C GLY A 769 76.33 -44.64 -46.70
N THR A 770 76.18 -45.45 -47.76
CA THR A 770 77.32 -46.20 -48.34
C THR A 770 77.04 -46.71 -49.76
N ASP A 771 78.05 -46.56 -50.61
CA ASP A 771 78.41 -47.21 -51.89
C ASP A 771 77.34 -47.95 -52.77
N PRO A 772 77.12 -47.50 -54.02
CA PRO A 772 76.34 -48.21 -55.04
C PRO A 772 77.20 -49.01 -56.06
N ASN A 773 78.02 -49.99 -55.64
CA ASN A 773 78.55 -51.04 -56.54
C ASN A 773 79.02 -52.33 -55.81
N GLY A 774 78.18 -53.38 -55.74
CA GLY A 774 78.52 -54.66 -55.09
C GLY A 774 77.74 -55.85 -55.67
N LYS A 775 78.42 -56.67 -56.48
CA LYS A 775 77.89 -57.76 -57.35
C LYS A 775 76.92 -58.77 -56.73
N LEU A 776 76.11 -59.35 -57.63
CA LEU A 776 75.28 -60.56 -57.50
C LEU A 776 75.96 -61.75 -56.79
N ASP A 777 75.17 -62.50 -55.99
CA ASP A 777 75.36 -63.93 -55.74
C ASP A 777 74.04 -64.68 -56.10
N PRO A 778 74.03 -65.62 -57.07
CA PRO A 778 72.83 -66.31 -57.53
C PRO A 778 72.68 -67.72 -56.91
N ASN A 779 72.18 -67.84 -55.68
CA ASN A 779 71.74 -69.12 -55.10
C ASN A 779 70.37 -69.05 -54.41
N SER A 780 69.36 -69.61 -55.08
CA SER A 780 68.12 -70.12 -54.46
C SER A 780 68.31 -71.62 -54.17
N PRO A 781 67.64 -72.23 -53.17
CA PRO A 781 66.17 -72.28 -53.06
C PRO A 781 65.64 -71.98 -51.63
N GLY A 782 64.33 -71.94 -51.34
CA GLY A 782 63.12 -72.04 -52.16
C GLY A 782 61.92 -72.49 -51.28
N GLY A 783 60.69 -72.39 -51.79
CA GLY A 783 59.50 -72.99 -51.14
C GLY A 783 58.42 -72.04 -50.61
N LYS A 784 57.25 -72.13 -51.24
CA LYS A 784 55.88 -71.84 -50.73
C LYS A 784 55.01 -73.04 -51.14
N PRO A 785 53.76 -73.21 -50.66
CA PRO A 785 53.04 -72.50 -49.58
C PRO A 785 52.53 -73.44 -48.46
N GLY A 786 51.83 -72.89 -47.47
CA GLY A 786 51.02 -73.64 -46.50
C GLY A 786 49.74 -72.87 -46.14
N THR A 787 48.65 -73.56 -45.83
CA THR A 787 47.29 -73.01 -45.67
C THR A 787 46.63 -73.36 -44.33
N ASN A 788 45.73 -72.46 -43.88
CA ASN A 788 44.53 -72.63 -43.03
C ASN A 788 44.01 -74.08 -42.78
N PRO A 789 43.26 -74.38 -41.68
CA PRO A 789 42.36 -73.45 -40.94
C PRO A 789 42.45 -73.62 -39.37
N PRO A 790 41.40 -73.63 -38.49
CA PRO A 790 41.49 -72.86 -37.21
C PRO A 790 41.03 -73.54 -35.88
N GLY A 791 41.31 -72.87 -34.75
CA GLY A 791 40.31 -72.65 -33.69
C GLY A 791 40.46 -73.30 -32.30
N THR A 792 39.71 -72.73 -31.34
CA THR A 792 39.41 -73.19 -29.96
C THR A 792 40.52 -73.12 -28.89
N GLY A 793 40.10 -72.98 -27.61
CA GLY A 793 40.87 -73.43 -26.44
C GLY A 793 41.59 -72.38 -25.56
N GLN A 794 40.96 -71.97 -24.46
CA GLN A 794 41.62 -71.52 -23.21
C GLN A 794 42.19 -72.75 -22.45
N PRO A 795 43.01 -72.61 -21.35
CA PRO A 795 43.49 -71.40 -20.66
C PRO A 795 44.99 -71.37 -20.21
N GLY A 796 45.51 -70.17 -19.94
CA GLY A 796 46.04 -69.84 -18.59
C GLY A 796 47.55 -69.69 -18.30
N ASN A 797 47.79 -69.00 -17.17
CA ASN A 797 48.98 -69.00 -16.28
C ASN A 797 50.20 -68.07 -16.58
N GLY A 798 50.85 -67.57 -15.51
CA GLY A 798 52.18 -66.93 -15.54
C GLY A 798 52.30 -65.49 -15.00
N GLY A 799 52.65 -65.32 -13.72
CA GLY A 799 53.27 -64.09 -13.14
C GLY A 799 54.80 -64.24 -13.01
N PRO A 800 55.58 -63.18 -12.68
CA PRO A 800 55.66 -62.62 -11.31
C PRO A 800 55.68 -61.06 -11.30
N GLY A 801 55.80 -60.29 -10.20
CA GLY A 801 55.94 -60.49 -8.74
C GLY A 801 56.35 -59.13 -8.12
N THR A 802 56.18 -58.80 -6.84
CA THR A 802 55.97 -59.60 -5.60
C THR A 802 54.58 -59.28 -4.96
N GLY A 803 54.28 -59.18 -3.64
CA GLY A 803 55.08 -59.12 -2.40
C GLY A 803 54.25 -59.15 -1.10
N LEU A 804 54.79 -58.58 0.00
CA LEU A 804 54.36 -58.73 1.42
C LEU A 804 54.57 -57.40 2.19
N PRO A 805 54.01 -57.15 3.40
CA PRO A 805 53.52 -58.08 4.46
C PRO A 805 52.05 -57.81 4.92
N ASP A 806 51.45 -58.40 5.96
CA ASP A 806 51.43 -59.79 6.51
C ASP A 806 50.15 -59.94 7.40
N GLN A 807 49.89 -61.14 7.92
CA GLN A 807 48.74 -61.66 8.70
C GLN A 807 48.00 -60.72 9.70
N GLY A 808 46.70 -60.95 9.99
CA GLY A 808 45.82 -62.00 9.44
C GLY A 808 44.55 -62.29 10.25
N GLN A 809 44.01 -63.50 10.06
CA GLN A 809 42.85 -64.14 10.71
C GLN A 809 41.42 -63.63 10.37
N ARG A 810 40.80 -64.39 9.44
CA ARG A 810 39.35 -64.62 9.26
C ARG A 810 38.74 -65.36 10.48
N PRO A 811 37.40 -65.50 10.66
CA PRO A 811 36.41 -65.79 9.59
C PRO A 811 34.99 -65.15 9.81
N ASP A 812 33.87 -65.45 9.15
CA ASP A 812 33.55 -66.31 7.97
C ASP A 812 32.27 -65.86 7.17
N GLN A 813 31.70 -66.80 6.40
CA GLN A 813 30.33 -66.99 5.85
C GLN A 813 29.13 -66.23 6.48
N GLU A 814 27.99 -65.96 5.81
CA GLU A 814 27.52 -66.17 4.42
C GLU A 814 26.45 -65.08 4.08
N GLY A 815 26.13 -64.73 2.82
CA GLY A 815 25.20 -65.42 1.91
C GLY A 815 23.71 -65.18 2.28
N GLY A 816 22.79 -64.66 1.46
CA GLY A 816 22.79 -64.23 0.04
C GLY A 816 21.58 -63.28 -0.26
N ASN A 817 21.22 -63.03 -1.52
CA ASN A 817 20.37 -61.88 -1.92
C ASN A 817 19.23 -62.20 -2.93
N GLY A 818 18.14 -61.41 -2.93
CA GLY A 818 17.10 -61.32 -3.97
C GLY A 818 15.88 -62.26 -3.85
N THR A 819 14.74 -62.05 -4.53
CA THR A 819 14.25 -60.87 -5.31
C THR A 819 12.73 -60.97 -5.62
N ASP A 820 12.12 -59.85 -6.02
CA ASP A 820 10.87 -59.70 -6.83
C ASP A 820 9.47 -60.14 -6.33
N GLY A 821 8.42 -59.43 -6.80
CA GLY A 821 6.99 -59.84 -6.69
C GLY A 821 5.96 -58.70 -6.46
N ARG A 822 5.04 -58.46 -7.42
CA ARG A 822 3.86 -57.56 -7.36
C ARG A 822 2.56 -58.40 -7.53
N PRO A 823 1.32 -57.85 -7.50
CA PRO A 823 0.64 -56.97 -6.52
C PRO A 823 -0.84 -57.40 -6.17
N GLY A 824 -1.53 -56.73 -5.24
CA GLY A 824 -3.00 -56.83 -4.99
C GLY A 824 -3.42 -56.13 -3.67
N THR A 825 -4.47 -55.31 -3.56
CA THR A 825 -5.94 -55.61 -3.44
C THR A 825 -6.28 -56.58 -2.27
N GLU A 826 -7.19 -56.30 -1.32
CA GLU A 826 -8.25 -55.28 -1.24
C GLU A 826 -8.70 -54.92 0.23
N GLN A 827 -9.81 -54.16 0.34
CA GLN A 827 -10.58 -53.62 1.48
C GLN A 827 -10.64 -54.39 2.84
N GLY A 828 -10.85 -53.68 3.99
CA GLY A 828 -11.36 -54.32 5.24
C GLY A 828 -11.31 -53.56 6.59
N THR A 829 -12.41 -52.88 6.97
CA THR A 829 -13.00 -52.63 8.33
C THR A 829 -12.20 -52.45 9.67
N LYS A 830 -12.72 -51.53 10.50
CA LYS A 830 -12.49 -51.31 11.98
C LYS A 830 -13.25 -52.34 12.88
N PRO A 831 -13.27 -52.27 14.24
CA PRO A 831 -12.35 -51.69 15.26
C PRO A 831 -11.94 -52.68 16.40
N GLY A 832 -11.00 -52.28 17.27
CA GLY A 832 -10.64 -52.96 18.54
C GLY A 832 -10.69 -52.03 19.77
N THR A 833 -10.77 -52.57 21.01
CA THR A 833 -10.97 -51.78 22.25
C THR A 833 -10.43 -52.39 23.57
N GLY A 834 -9.97 -51.52 24.49
CA GLY A 834 -9.73 -51.74 25.93
C GLY A 834 -9.11 -50.47 26.54
N GLN A 835 -9.65 -49.76 27.56
CA GLN A 835 -10.03 -50.13 28.94
C GLN A 835 -8.86 -50.65 29.77
N GLY A 836 -8.58 -50.17 31.00
CA GLY A 836 -9.16 -49.09 31.83
C GLY A 836 -8.30 -48.90 33.11
N GLY A 837 -8.58 -48.06 34.11
CA GLY A 837 -9.65 -47.07 34.36
C GLY A 837 -9.61 -46.55 35.83
N GLY A 838 -10.40 -45.51 36.16
CA GLY A 838 -10.58 -44.99 37.55
C GLY A 838 -9.52 -43.98 38.06
N THR A 839 -9.79 -43.07 39.00
CA THR A 839 -11.06 -42.67 39.66
C THR A 839 -10.99 -41.18 40.12
N ARG A 840 -12.16 -40.56 40.39
CA ARG A 840 -12.42 -39.17 40.85
C ARG A 840 -12.60 -39.11 42.40
N PRO A 841 -12.91 -37.97 43.07
CA PRO A 841 -12.73 -36.52 42.77
C PRO A 841 -12.21 -35.67 43.98
N GLY A 842 -11.99 -34.35 43.78
CA GLY A 842 -11.84 -33.32 44.84
C GLY A 842 -10.86 -32.20 44.44
N GLY A 843 -10.91 -30.97 44.96
CA GLY A 843 -11.90 -30.36 45.87
C GLY A 843 -11.35 -29.07 46.53
N GLU A 844 -12.02 -27.93 46.30
CA GLU A 844 -11.97 -26.66 47.07
C GLU A 844 -10.73 -25.71 47.09
N THR A 845 -11.12 -24.44 47.11
CA THR A 845 -10.49 -23.13 47.43
C THR A 845 -9.10 -23.01 48.10
N SER A 846 -8.32 -21.97 47.73
CA SER A 846 -8.21 -20.70 48.52
C SER A 846 -7.15 -19.69 48.02
N GLN A 847 -7.27 -18.44 48.49
CA GLN A 847 -6.33 -17.29 48.40
C GLN A 847 -6.05 -16.80 49.85
N PRO A 848 -5.19 -15.78 50.13
CA PRO A 848 -3.84 -15.51 49.61
C PRO A 848 -2.84 -15.09 50.74
N GLY A 849 -1.55 -14.91 50.42
CA GLY A 849 -0.55 -14.24 51.29
C GLY A 849 0.89 -14.69 51.06
N GLY A 850 1.96 -13.97 51.45
CA GLY A 850 2.01 -12.59 51.98
C GLY A 850 3.38 -12.23 52.62
N ASN A 851 3.96 -11.10 52.21
CA ASN A 851 5.12 -10.37 52.81
C ASN A 851 6.56 -10.95 52.82
N ASN A 852 7.47 -10.09 52.34
CA ASN A 852 8.77 -9.66 52.90
C ASN A 852 9.90 -10.65 53.30
N GLY A 853 11.09 -10.38 52.75
CA GLY A 853 12.40 -10.82 53.28
C GLY A 853 13.55 -10.29 52.40
N ALA A 854 14.59 -9.70 52.98
CA ALA A 854 15.71 -9.07 52.24
C ALA A 854 17.08 -9.71 52.61
N GLY A 855 18.06 -9.61 51.72
CA GLY A 855 19.44 -10.08 51.94
C GLY A 855 20.42 -9.50 50.92
N THR A 856 21.68 -9.29 51.32
CA THR A 856 22.69 -8.50 50.59
C THR A 856 24.07 -9.17 50.50
N GLY A 857 24.83 -8.83 49.45
CA GLY A 857 26.27 -9.12 49.30
C GLY A 857 26.69 -9.08 47.82
N THR A 858 27.46 -8.13 47.27
CA THR A 858 28.83 -7.60 47.55
C THR A 858 29.97 -8.55 47.19
N GLY A 859 30.80 -8.17 46.21
CA GLY A 859 32.08 -8.81 45.91
C GLY A 859 32.81 -8.20 44.70
N ARG A 860 33.92 -7.48 44.94
CA ARG A 860 34.86 -6.97 43.91
C ARG A 860 36.20 -6.55 44.54
N PRO A 861 37.34 -7.05 44.02
CA PRO A 861 38.48 -6.20 43.65
C PRO A 861 39.14 -6.67 42.32
N GLY A 862 40.09 -5.97 41.68
CA GLY A 862 40.61 -4.60 41.87
C GLY A 862 41.92 -4.35 41.09
N MET A 863 42.18 -3.08 40.71
CA MET A 863 43.47 -2.51 40.19
C MET A 863 44.00 -3.05 38.82
N ASP A 864 44.88 -2.38 38.06
CA ASP A 864 45.70 -1.17 38.33
C ASP A 864 45.85 -0.18 37.13
N SER A 865 46.51 0.98 37.37
CA SER A 865 47.16 2.04 36.53
C SER A 865 47.16 1.96 34.97
N GLY A 866 47.22 3.07 34.19
CA GLY A 866 47.38 4.54 34.41
C GLY A 866 47.38 5.26 33.02
N THR A 867 47.76 6.53 32.78
CA THR A 867 48.03 7.75 33.58
C THR A 867 48.24 8.97 32.63
N GLY A 868 47.98 10.23 33.06
CA GLY A 868 48.26 11.50 32.33
C GLY A 868 47.01 12.30 31.92
N THR A 869 46.68 13.46 32.53
CA THR A 869 47.17 14.87 32.29
C THR A 869 46.75 15.46 30.93
N ASP A 870 46.23 16.68 30.80
CA ASP A 870 46.37 17.89 31.67
C ASP A 870 45.08 18.76 31.79
N THR A 871 45.21 19.92 32.42
CA THR A 871 44.27 20.99 32.84
C THR A 871 43.58 21.75 31.68
N ARG A 872 42.63 22.71 31.85
CA ARG A 872 42.44 23.71 32.93
C ARG A 872 41.02 24.35 33.01
N THR A 873 40.63 24.69 34.23
CA THR A 873 39.54 25.57 34.77
C THR A 873 38.69 26.48 33.86
N GLY A 874 37.41 26.63 34.21
CA GLY A 874 36.57 27.81 33.92
C GLY A 874 35.18 27.74 34.59
N THR A 875 34.82 28.68 35.49
CA THR A 875 33.62 28.60 36.36
C THR A 875 32.81 29.90 36.45
N ASN A 876 31.50 29.76 36.71
CA ASN A 876 30.49 30.80 37.04
C ASN A 876 30.09 31.76 35.89
N GLY A 877 28.86 32.29 35.84
CA GLY A 877 27.68 31.99 36.67
C GLY A 877 26.52 33.00 36.52
N THR A 878 25.35 32.65 37.06
CA THR A 878 24.17 33.51 37.37
C THR A 878 23.35 34.19 36.24
N SER A 879 22.06 34.36 36.55
CA SER A 879 20.96 35.07 35.84
C SER A 879 20.28 35.99 36.91
N PRO A 880 19.16 36.74 36.71
CA PRO A 880 18.27 36.93 35.55
C PRO A 880 17.82 38.42 35.33
N THR A 881 16.57 38.63 34.88
CA THR A 881 15.79 39.90 34.65
C THR A 881 15.93 40.58 33.27
N GLY A 882 14.91 41.27 32.73
CA GLY A 882 13.48 41.31 33.12
C GLY A 882 12.67 42.48 32.52
N GLY A 883 11.55 42.18 31.81
CA GLY A 883 10.52 43.14 31.37
C GLY A 883 10.82 43.98 30.11
N THR A 884 9.91 44.78 29.51
CA THR A 884 8.45 44.64 29.19
C THR A 884 7.98 45.91 28.43
N ASN A 885 7.07 45.75 27.45
CA ASN A 885 6.24 46.74 26.71
C ASN A 885 6.45 46.65 25.18
N SER A 886 5.46 46.46 24.29
CA SER A 886 4.08 46.98 24.12
C SER A 886 4.00 48.32 23.37
N GLY A 887 3.46 48.30 22.15
CA GLY A 887 3.26 49.51 21.33
C GLY A 887 2.55 49.21 20.01
N THR A 888 1.24 49.44 19.94
CA THR A 888 0.40 49.27 18.75
C THR A 888 0.08 50.62 18.09
N GLN A 889 0.22 50.73 16.76
CA GLN A 889 -0.65 51.50 15.84
C GLN A 889 -0.18 51.27 14.37
N THR A 890 -0.97 50.65 13.47
CA THR A 890 -2.04 51.18 12.56
C THR A 890 -1.57 51.97 11.34
N ASN A 891 -2.07 51.55 10.16
CA ASN A 891 -1.94 52.17 8.82
C ASN A 891 -0.51 52.24 8.24
N GLY A 892 -0.29 52.20 6.91
CA GLY A 892 -1.24 52.00 5.81
C GLY A 892 -0.98 52.97 4.65
N GLY A 893 -0.35 52.51 3.56
CA GLY A 893 -0.02 53.37 2.42
C GLY A 893 0.44 52.59 1.18
N LYS A 894 0.33 53.20 -0.01
CA LYS A 894 0.76 52.64 -1.32
C LYS A 894 1.84 53.53 -1.96
N GLY A 895 2.79 52.90 -2.66
CA GLY A 895 3.86 53.50 -3.46
C GLY A 895 4.86 52.38 -3.78
N HIS A 896 5.16 51.91 -4.99
CA HIS A 896 5.20 52.50 -6.35
C HIS A 896 6.36 53.48 -6.58
N GLY A 897 7.31 53.08 -7.44
CA GLY A 897 8.59 53.76 -7.74
C GLY A 897 9.79 52.82 -7.49
N THR A 898 10.33 52.01 -8.42
CA THR A 898 11.01 52.22 -9.73
C THR A 898 12.50 52.58 -9.65
N SER A 899 13.34 51.86 -10.44
CA SER A 899 14.81 52.04 -10.64
C SER A 899 15.67 51.90 -9.37
N GLY A 900 16.88 51.33 -9.38
CA GLY A 900 17.92 51.30 -10.42
C GLY A 900 19.12 52.14 -9.92
N THR A 901 20.39 51.93 -10.26
CA THR A 901 21.05 51.06 -11.25
C THR A 901 22.55 50.93 -10.86
N SER A 902 23.29 49.98 -11.46
CA SER A 902 24.77 49.83 -11.42
C SER A 902 25.39 49.29 -10.10
N GLY A 903 26.55 48.62 -10.14
CA GLY A 903 27.30 48.15 -11.31
C GLY A 903 28.67 47.51 -11.01
N GLY A 904 29.34 47.02 -12.06
CA GLY A 904 30.80 46.80 -12.18
C GLY A 904 31.47 45.85 -11.18
N LYS A 905 31.70 44.56 -11.48
CA LYS A 905 32.79 44.00 -12.33
C LYS A 905 34.23 44.16 -11.79
N ASN A 906 34.86 43.05 -11.41
CA ASN A 906 36.09 42.45 -11.99
C ASN A 906 36.54 41.26 -11.13
N GLY A 907 37.28 40.25 -11.61
CA GLY A 907 37.77 39.97 -12.97
C GLY A 907 38.91 38.94 -12.98
N THR A 908 39.28 38.38 -14.15
CA THR A 908 40.28 37.29 -14.40
C THR A 908 39.87 35.89 -13.92
N GLY A 909 40.26 34.76 -14.54
CA GLY A 909 41.03 34.47 -15.77
C GLY A 909 41.53 33.00 -15.77
N THR A 910 41.84 32.26 -16.86
CA THR A 910 41.81 32.47 -18.33
C THR A 910 42.02 31.14 -19.11
N GLY A 911 41.47 31.04 -20.34
CA GLY A 911 41.99 30.22 -21.47
C GLY A 911 41.69 28.70 -21.47
N ASN A 912 41.59 27.97 -22.58
CA ASN A 912 41.54 28.28 -24.04
C ASN A 912 40.58 27.24 -24.69
N SER A 913 39.68 27.52 -25.64
CA SER A 913 39.77 28.09 -27.01
C SER A 913 40.16 27.10 -28.13
N THR A 914 39.23 26.84 -29.05
CA THR A 914 39.41 26.96 -30.52
C THR A 914 38.01 27.04 -31.17
N ASP A 915 37.92 27.61 -32.37
CA ASP A 915 36.66 27.96 -33.05
C ASP A 915 36.82 27.75 -34.58
N ALA A 916 35.75 27.39 -35.29
CA ALA A 916 35.75 27.21 -36.75
C ALA A 916 34.35 27.20 -37.41
N GLY A 917 33.99 28.33 -38.03
CA GLY A 917 33.67 28.38 -39.47
C GLY A 917 32.34 27.79 -40.00
N ALA A 918 31.53 28.63 -40.66
CA ALA A 918 30.26 28.27 -41.29
C ALA A 918 30.30 28.27 -42.83
N GLY A 919 29.30 27.63 -43.48
CA GLY A 919 28.83 27.96 -44.84
C GLY A 919 28.62 26.78 -45.82
N GLY A 920 27.72 26.91 -46.81
CA GLY A 920 27.81 26.05 -48.03
C GLY A 920 26.56 25.49 -48.76
N SER A 921 25.53 26.29 -49.08
CA SER A 921 24.73 26.25 -50.33
C SER A 921 24.33 24.92 -51.08
N SER A 922 23.00 24.67 -51.13
CA SER A 922 22.15 24.45 -52.34
C SER A 922 22.15 23.19 -53.27
N ARG A 923 20.90 22.86 -53.69
CA ARG A 923 20.39 22.45 -55.04
C ARG A 923 20.36 20.97 -55.51
N GLY A 924 19.17 20.58 -56.03
CA GLY A 924 18.92 19.46 -56.97
C GLY A 924 18.53 18.10 -56.34
N GLY A 925 17.66 17.25 -56.92
CA GLY A 925 16.69 17.47 -58.02
C GLY A 925 16.42 16.23 -58.90
N SER A 926 15.18 15.69 -58.90
CA SER A 926 14.64 14.58 -59.75
C SER A 926 15.28 13.18 -59.56
N GLY A 927 14.61 12.04 -59.84
CA GLY A 927 13.19 11.79 -60.17
C GLY A 927 12.91 10.35 -60.68
N ALA A 928 11.62 9.97 -60.82
CA ALA A 928 11.08 8.79 -61.55
C ALA A 928 11.40 7.35 -61.03
N ALA A 929 10.60 6.29 -61.26
CA ALA A 929 9.15 6.15 -61.61
C ALA A 929 8.63 4.69 -61.48
N GLY A 930 7.30 4.50 -61.37
CA GLY A 930 6.53 3.28 -61.75
C GLY A 930 6.32 2.19 -60.68
N GLY A 931 5.14 1.56 -60.52
CA GLY A 931 3.82 1.81 -61.13
C GLY A 931 2.67 0.92 -60.58
N THR A 932 1.41 1.38 -60.78
CA THR A 932 0.20 0.67 -61.29
C THR A 932 0.12 -0.89 -61.29
N THR A 933 -1.01 -1.60 -61.07
CA THR A 933 -2.46 -1.27 -60.93
C THR A 933 -3.30 -2.50 -60.51
N GLY A 934 -4.56 -2.28 -60.04
CA GLY A 934 -5.67 -3.26 -60.02
C GLY A 934 -5.88 -4.00 -58.69
N SER A 935 -7.06 -4.22 -58.09
CA SER A 935 -8.50 -4.29 -58.46
C SER A 935 -9.05 -5.72 -58.49
N GLY A 936 -9.96 -6.06 -57.56
CA GLY A 936 -10.66 -7.35 -57.54
C GLY A 936 -11.69 -7.45 -56.42
N THR A 937 -12.97 -7.29 -56.75
CA THR A 937 -14.11 -7.55 -55.88
C THR A 937 -14.70 -8.94 -56.18
N SER A 938 -15.18 -9.65 -55.15
CA SER A 938 -16.06 -10.80 -55.34
C SER A 938 -17.00 -10.97 -54.15
N THR A 939 -18.26 -11.25 -54.45
CA THR A 939 -19.36 -11.54 -53.53
C THR A 939 -20.01 -12.84 -53.97
N GLY A 940 -20.35 -13.74 -53.03
CA GLY A 940 -20.99 -15.01 -53.34
C GLY A 940 -21.71 -15.58 -52.13
N THR A 941 -23.02 -15.84 -52.28
CA THR A 941 -23.93 -16.35 -51.26
C THR A 941 -24.78 -17.48 -51.82
N THR A 942 -24.95 -18.56 -51.06
CA THR A 942 -26.06 -19.55 -51.07
C THR A 942 -25.70 -20.57 -49.97
N ASP A 943 -26.47 -20.71 -48.89
CA ASP A 943 -27.81 -21.30 -48.71
C ASP A 943 -27.80 -22.82 -48.49
N GLY A 944 -28.46 -23.24 -47.40
CA GLY A 944 -28.62 -24.62 -46.93
C GLY A 944 -29.28 -24.60 -45.55
N ALA A 945 -30.42 -25.29 -45.39
CA ALA A 945 -31.35 -25.02 -44.29
C ALA A 945 -31.85 -26.28 -43.55
N GLY A 946 -32.42 -26.08 -42.36
CA GLY A 946 -33.11 -27.09 -41.55
C GLY A 946 -32.36 -27.51 -40.27
N THR A 947 -33.02 -27.85 -39.17
CA THR A 947 -34.46 -27.80 -38.81
C THR A 947 -34.63 -27.66 -37.29
N ASP A 948 -35.87 -27.37 -36.87
CA ASP A 948 -36.39 -27.19 -35.52
C ASP A 948 -35.82 -28.07 -34.40
N THR A 949 -35.76 -27.52 -33.18
CA THR A 949 -36.71 -27.94 -32.10
C THR A 949 -36.65 -27.01 -30.88
N ALA A 950 -37.82 -26.68 -30.35
CA ALA A 950 -38.01 -26.18 -28.99
C ALA A 950 -38.70 -27.27 -28.16
N PRO A 951 -38.66 -27.16 -26.81
CA PRO A 951 -39.94 -27.27 -26.11
C PRO A 951 -40.18 -26.15 -25.07
N THR A 952 -41.46 -25.97 -24.74
CA THR A 952 -42.01 -25.00 -23.79
C THR A 952 -42.09 -25.54 -22.35
N GLY A 953 -42.13 -24.68 -21.33
CA GLY A 953 -42.44 -25.11 -19.95
C GLY A 953 -42.72 -23.97 -18.94
N SER A 954 -43.93 -23.97 -18.39
CA SER A 954 -44.47 -23.25 -17.20
C SER A 954 -43.46 -22.50 -16.31
N THR A 955 -43.58 -21.18 -16.04
CA THR A 955 -44.66 -20.48 -15.30
C THR A 955 -44.87 -20.96 -13.86
N THR A 956 -44.61 -20.08 -12.88
CA THR A 956 -45.37 -19.99 -11.60
C THR A 956 -45.10 -18.63 -10.92
N GLN A 957 -46.09 -18.08 -10.22
CA GLN A 957 -46.03 -16.75 -9.60
C GLN A 957 -46.78 -16.74 -8.24
N THR A 958 -46.05 -16.91 -7.14
CA THR A 958 -46.47 -16.69 -5.73
C THR A 958 -45.21 -16.80 -4.84
N GLY A 959 -45.04 -16.05 -3.75
CA GLY A 959 -45.88 -14.95 -3.25
C GLY A 959 -45.74 -14.70 -1.75
N ARG A 960 -44.68 -14.01 -1.32
CA ARG A 960 -44.58 -13.23 -0.07
C ARG A 960 -43.29 -12.40 -0.07
#